data_AF-A0A934VR68-F1
#
_entry.id   AF-A0A934VR68-F1
#
_cell.length_a   1.000
_cell.length_b   1.000
_cell.length_c   1.000
_cell.angle_alpha   90.00
_cell.angle_beta   90.00
_cell.angle_gamma   90.00
#
_symmetry.space_group_name_H-M   'P 1'
#
loop_
_entity.id
_entity.type
_entity.pdbx_description
1 polymer ?
#
loop_
_entity_poly.entity_id
_entity_poly.type
_entity_poly.pdbx_seq_one_letter_code
_entity_poly.pdbx_strand_id
1 'polypeptide(L)'
;MLKLRLAALLAGLALPFSLSGGIKLPEGFIEETVVPEISAATAFSFLPDGRILLCEQKGRILVHQDGKLLPEPLLELEVDHYWERGIIGLAIDPDFENEPWIYVFYATNVDFPKTVISRFKIDGNRALRESEEVLIEGKDQLAYGGFKPAGHQGGVLAFGPDGKLYIGTGEYTASWPSQSLETIAGKVLRINKDGTIPSDNPYYDQLEGVYRSIYSTGIRNPFGLVFEESTGDLYLTDVGQTAYEEVNVIVKGGNYGWPEEEGPPTKSDTFESIAPIHAFTPAIGQSIVGGEFYEGSQLPYPEEYHGKFFFMDYMANWVNTLDPKNPEDVQTFATGLAGPVAIHLGPEGDLYYLNRNAWVYDGRLQPHTGSLRRISYVGEEQAVLWRKQQDANKPSIPTEDVSEPKLALSPPSGVYTGPIQVNVAGSLARDPKITIRYTLSGALPDRWSPLYEGGLNISKDQYLVVAALDESSSVVQSVRADYRVASQTPYGLNKRPRHAEAYIPDEIAAFPKNLSELGIFADLASSQPIEGFIPYRLTNPVWEPYVSVKRWLSVPDFKHIEFLEQGRANLPPGSLILQHFDLTPNNASRIRLETRLIRVGQNDTHQAVTYLWKEDQSDARLSETMNMQDLSAKLGLPAGDRSWITPGPMDNLSFDNPRVFYYHDISVAQLNAPVTYPQTGVSDNQIRTWNHIGLFDTRIEEALIPRLPSFAAIGDPNSSIEHQVRSYLHTNCASCHHPEGNVRSNFDARIQTNVWGQGLLWSKAATPLYGFDAENLIQPGYPEKSILIERLRQHSSPFKMPSPSLYKQISPIVPIMDEWILELGRKHLSVKLDENAIDESAGNLACFKITTPTATYYLEKSGGGLSSLLDTSGNDWLGFEPTKGSGAKGEYRGFPNAVHQQAGSYFHAMNSGTDPCITEVLENRGDHVSISVRSESGHWAGRYDFYGDRSTFTMTQMPEDKAYWILYEGTPGGSFDLDDWWMTSSQKEPQPMTAGHKGDISNPEWIAFGDPDVDRSLLLVSHTDDDSPDTFYQMQESMTVFGFGRQGLEKFLKTVPQTFTLSFVESKKHEKISERAEELLK
;
A
#
# COMPACT_ATOMS: atom_id res chain seq x y z
N MET A 1 -0.25 -51.83 9.72
CA MET A 1 -0.29 -51.25 11.09
C MET A 1 0.17 -49.79 10.96
N LEU A 2 -0.70 -48.87 10.56
CA LEU A 2 -1.74 -48.15 11.31
C LEU A 2 -1.19 -46.87 11.98
N LYS A 3 -1.75 -45.73 11.54
CA LYS A 3 -1.92 -44.41 12.18
C LYS A 3 -1.04 -43.22 11.72
N LEU A 4 -1.63 -42.49 10.77
CA LEU A 4 -1.98 -41.06 10.81
C LEU A 4 -0.94 -40.05 11.35
N ARG A 5 -0.41 -39.22 10.45
CA ARG A 5 -0.10 -37.81 10.73
C ARG A 5 -0.74 -36.95 9.63
N LEU A 6 -1.90 -36.39 9.98
CA LEU A 6 -2.64 -35.36 9.25
C LEU A 6 -1.92 -34.03 9.55
N ALA A 7 -1.42 -33.33 8.53
CA ALA A 7 -0.94 -31.95 8.69
C ALA A 7 -2.12 -31.02 8.39
N ALA A 8 -2.63 -30.38 9.44
CA ALA A 8 -3.67 -29.37 9.36
C ALA A 8 -3.02 -28.00 9.12
N LEU A 9 -3.32 -27.38 7.97
CA LEU A 9 -3.12 -25.94 7.73
C LEU A 9 -4.49 -25.27 7.84
N LEU A 10 -4.70 -24.53 8.93
CA LEU A 10 -5.84 -23.65 9.17
C LEU A 10 -5.39 -22.22 8.86
N ALA A 11 -5.87 -21.64 7.76
CA ALA A 11 -5.88 -20.19 7.55
C ALA A 11 -7.33 -19.74 7.70
N GLY A 12 -7.59 -18.91 8.71
CA GLY A 12 -8.91 -18.48 9.15
C GLY A 12 -9.63 -17.67 8.09
N LEU A 13 -10.84 -18.10 7.74
CA LEU A 13 -11.86 -17.27 7.10
C LEU A 13 -12.36 -16.24 8.12
N ALA A 14 -12.09 -14.95 7.94
CA ALA A 14 -12.98 -13.91 8.46
C ALA A 14 -14.27 -13.91 7.61
N LEU A 15 -15.26 -14.66 8.06
CA LEU A 15 -16.65 -14.53 7.60
C LEU A 15 -17.23 -13.21 8.16
N PRO A 16 -17.93 -12.38 7.37
CA PRO A 16 -18.91 -11.48 7.95
C PRO A 16 -20.14 -12.32 8.32
N PHE A 17 -20.03 -13.12 9.39
CA PHE A 17 -21.24 -13.51 10.09
C PHE A 17 -21.73 -12.28 10.83
N SER A 18 -22.66 -11.54 10.22
CA SER A 18 -23.77 -11.03 11.03
C SER A 18 -24.58 -12.26 11.44
N LEU A 19 -24.10 -12.97 12.47
CA LEU A 19 -24.98 -13.79 13.28
C LEU A 19 -26.00 -12.80 13.84
N SER A 20 -27.25 -12.92 13.42
CA SER A 20 -28.37 -12.34 14.15
C SER A 20 -28.60 -13.00 15.52
N GLY A 21 -27.60 -13.68 16.08
CA GLY A 21 -27.53 -13.99 17.49
C GLY A 21 -26.98 -12.75 18.18
N GLY A 22 -27.80 -12.11 19.02
CA GLY A 22 -27.34 -10.98 19.84
C GLY A 22 -26.10 -11.34 20.68
N ILE A 23 -25.43 -10.31 21.21
CA ILE A 23 -24.24 -10.47 22.04
C ILE A 23 -24.46 -11.56 23.10
N LYS A 24 -23.46 -12.42 23.27
CA LYS A 24 -23.42 -13.37 24.37
C LYS A 24 -22.50 -12.80 25.43
N LEU A 25 -23.06 -12.60 26.62
CA LEU A 25 -22.39 -12.09 27.79
C LEU A 25 -22.47 -13.12 28.94
N PRO A 26 -21.59 -13.03 29.95
CA PRO A 26 -21.69 -13.87 31.13
C PRO A 26 -23.00 -13.62 31.89
N GLU A 27 -23.33 -14.50 32.83
CA GLU A 27 -24.52 -14.33 33.65
C GLU A 27 -24.42 -13.04 34.50
N GLY A 28 -25.54 -12.34 34.65
CA GLY A 28 -25.60 -11.05 35.36
C GLY A 28 -25.21 -9.82 34.54
N PHE A 29 -24.72 -9.97 33.32
CA PHE A 29 -24.40 -8.85 32.42
C PHE A 29 -25.51 -8.54 31.41
N ILE A 30 -25.64 -7.25 31.09
CA ILE A 30 -26.51 -6.70 30.05
C ILE A 30 -25.73 -5.78 29.12
N GLU A 31 -26.29 -5.49 27.95
CA GLU A 31 -25.71 -4.61 26.95
C GLU A 31 -26.72 -3.57 26.48
N GLU A 32 -26.33 -2.30 26.43
CA GLU A 32 -27.21 -1.21 26.02
C GLU A 32 -26.59 -0.38 24.89
N THR A 33 -27.43 0.09 23.97
CA THR A 33 -27.03 1.09 22.97
C THR A 33 -26.95 2.45 23.64
N VAL A 34 -25.78 3.08 23.62
CA VAL A 34 -25.59 4.46 24.12
C VAL A 34 -25.77 5.44 22.98
N VAL A 35 -25.07 5.22 21.87
CA VAL A 35 -25.18 6.03 20.65
C VAL A 35 -25.35 5.11 19.45
N PRO A 36 -26.50 5.16 18.74
CA PRO A 36 -26.67 4.44 17.49
C PRO A 36 -26.10 5.23 16.29
N GLU A 37 -25.94 4.56 15.15
CA GLU A 37 -25.85 5.19 13.82
C GLU A 37 -24.65 6.15 13.58
N ILE A 38 -23.49 5.83 14.15
CA ILE A 38 -22.24 6.58 13.95
C ILE A 38 -21.65 6.22 12.58
N SER A 39 -21.13 7.20 11.83
CA SER A 39 -20.54 6.94 10.51
C SER A 39 -19.03 6.75 10.60
N ALA A 40 -18.53 5.58 10.18
CA ALA A 40 -17.08 5.30 10.15
C ALA A 40 -16.37 5.61 11.48
N ALA A 41 -16.93 5.09 12.58
CA ALA A 41 -16.42 5.33 13.93
C ALA A 41 -14.99 4.80 14.11
N THR A 42 -14.10 5.56 14.75
CA THR A 42 -12.68 5.18 14.92
C THR A 42 -12.23 5.11 16.37
N ALA A 43 -12.53 6.13 17.16
CA ALA A 43 -12.16 6.21 18.57
C ALA A 43 -13.24 6.93 19.38
N PHE A 44 -13.20 6.78 20.70
CA PHE A 44 -14.02 7.57 21.61
C PHE A 44 -13.29 7.80 22.93
N SER A 45 -13.67 8.83 23.68
CA SER A 45 -13.11 9.06 25.02
C SER A 45 -14.09 9.83 25.91
N PHE A 46 -13.93 9.68 27.23
CA PHE A 46 -14.75 10.37 28.23
C PHE A 46 -14.08 11.68 28.66
N LEU A 47 -14.88 12.73 28.82
CA LEU A 47 -14.47 13.94 29.53
C LEU A 47 -14.80 13.81 31.02
N PRO A 48 -14.07 14.51 31.92
CA PRO A 48 -14.34 14.47 33.36
C PRO A 48 -15.76 14.88 33.76
N ASP A 49 -16.43 15.69 32.93
CA ASP A 49 -17.81 16.13 33.15
C ASP A 49 -18.88 15.13 32.67
N GLY A 50 -18.47 13.95 32.20
CA GLY A 50 -19.34 12.85 31.77
C GLY A 50 -19.75 12.91 30.29
N ARG A 51 -19.31 13.90 29.52
CA ARG A 51 -19.49 13.90 28.06
C ARG A 51 -18.65 12.80 27.42
N ILE A 52 -19.15 12.27 26.29
CA ILE A 52 -18.42 11.30 25.48
C ILE A 52 -18.09 11.95 24.14
N LEU A 53 -16.82 11.95 23.77
CA LEU A 53 -16.35 12.39 22.46
C LEU A 53 -16.21 11.19 21.53
N LEU A 54 -16.72 11.29 20.31
CA LEU A 54 -16.76 10.20 19.33
C LEU A 54 -16.13 10.63 18.02
N CYS A 55 -15.09 9.94 17.56
CA CYS A 55 -14.41 10.23 16.31
C CYS A 55 -15.07 9.50 15.13
N GLU A 56 -15.28 10.23 14.05
CA GLU A 56 -15.57 9.69 12.74
C GLU A 56 -14.36 9.90 11.82
N GLN A 57 -13.98 8.85 11.09
CA GLN A 57 -12.79 8.83 10.24
C GLN A 57 -12.72 9.99 9.24
N LYS A 58 -13.87 10.50 8.80
CA LYS A 58 -14.00 11.62 7.84
C LYS A 58 -13.63 13.00 8.39
N GLY A 59 -13.14 13.09 9.62
CA GLY A 59 -12.67 14.37 10.16
C GLY A 59 -13.61 14.99 11.19
N ARG A 60 -14.65 14.31 11.66
CA ARG A 60 -15.58 14.86 12.67
C ARG A 60 -15.34 14.24 14.04
N ILE A 61 -15.38 15.08 15.07
CA ILE A 61 -15.47 14.65 16.48
C ILE A 61 -16.83 15.09 17.00
N LEU A 62 -17.66 14.14 17.43
CA LEU A 62 -19.03 14.39 17.90
C LEU A 62 -19.06 14.45 19.43
N VAL A 63 -20.10 15.07 19.99
CA VAL A 63 -20.32 15.15 21.44
C VAL A 63 -21.62 14.41 21.79
N HIS A 64 -21.54 13.47 22.72
CA HIS A 64 -22.69 12.90 23.40
C HIS A 64 -22.77 13.44 24.83
N GLN A 65 -23.90 14.05 25.17
CA GLN A 65 -24.16 14.70 26.45
C GLN A 65 -25.62 14.46 26.85
N ASP A 66 -25.87 14.21 28.14
CA ASP A 66 -27.22 14.05 28.70
C ASP A 66 -28.09 13.02 27.94
N GLY A 67 -27.48 11.91 27.53
CA GLY A 67 -28.15 10.81 26.80
C GLY A 67 -28.49 11.15 25.34
N LYS A 68 -27.89 12.19 24.76
CA LYS A 68 -28.14 12.62 23.38
C LYS A 68 -26.84 12.93 22.65
N LEU A 69 -26.80 12.53 21.38
CA LEU A 69 -25.80 13.03 20.43
C LEU A 69 -26.17 14.46 20.02
N LEU A 70 -25.23 15.39 20.15
CA LEU A 70 -25.45 16.78 19.75
C LEU A 70 -25.42 16.92 18.22
N PRO A 71 -26.20 17.86 17.65
CA PRO A 71 -26.28 18.02 16.20
C PRO A 71 -25.02 18.62 15.57
N GLU A 72 -24.32 19.49 16.31
CA GLU A 72 -23.08 20.12 15.86
C GLU A 72 -21.88 19.31 16.37
N PRO A 73 -20.86 19.04 15.52
CA PRO A 73 -19.64 18.38 15.97
C PRO A 73 -18.84 19.31 16.90
N LEU A 74 -18.06 18.70 17.80
CA LEU A 74 -17.02 19.38 18.57
C LEU A 74 -15.98 20.03 17.64
N LEU A 75 -15.51 19.25 16.66
CA LEU A 75 -14.45 19.62 15.73
C LEU A 75 -14.72 18.99 14.36
N GLU A 76 -14.39 19.71 13.30
CA GLU A 76 -14.34 19.21 11.93
C GLU A 76 -12.99 19.57 11.30
N LEU A 77 -12.28 18.58 10.78
CA LEU A 77 -10.96 18.67 10.16
C LEU A 77 -11.03 18.19 8.71
N GLU A 78 -10.29 18.87 7.83
CA GLU A 78 -10.02 18.34 6.49
C GLU A 78 -8.92 17.28 6.61
N VAL A 79 -9.26 16.04 6.28
CA VAL A 79 -8.37 14.87 6.43
C VAL A 79 -8.34 14.03 5.16
N ASP A 80 -7.22 13.36 4.93
CA ASP A 80 -7.18 12.23 4.01
C ASP A 80 -7.87 11.06 4.69
N HIS A 81 -9.04 10.67 4.20
CA HIS A 81 -9.85 9.60 4.76
C HIS A 81 -9.83 8.34 3.90
N TYR A 82 -8.80 8.17 3.06
CA TYR A 82 -8.66 6.98 2.23
C TYR A 82 -8.17 5.77 3.03
N TRP A 83 -8.90 4.65 2.96
CA TRP A 83 -8.51 3.37 3.57
C TRP A 83 -8.48 3.41 5.11
N GLU A 84 -7.33 3.31 5.79
CA GLU A 84 -7.24 3.47 7.26
C GLU A 84 -6.98 4.93 7.68
N ARG A 85 -6.60 5.80 6.74
CA ARG A 85 -6.35 7.22 7.02
C ARG A 85 -7.61 7.97 7.43
N GLY A 86 -7.47 9.02 8.21
CA GLY A 86 -8.58 9.88 8.66
C GLY A 86 -8.28 10.41 10.06
N ILE A 87 -9.31 10.76 10.84
CA ILE A 87 -9.16 10.84 12.31
C ILE A 87 -9.18 9.42 12.87
N ILE A 88 -8.12 9.03 13.54
CA ILE A 88 -7.95 7.66 14.05
C ILE A 88 -7.92 7.64 15.57
N GLY A 89 -7.14 8.54 16.20
CA GLY A 89 -6.93 8.55 17.64
C GLY A 89 -7.43 9.80 18.33
N LEU A 90 -7.83 9.65 19.60
CA LEU A 90 -8.23 10.73 20.50
C LEU A 90 -7.69 10.45 21.91
N ALA A 91 -7.09 11.46 22.54
CA ALA A 91 -6.78 11.46 23.96
C ALA A 91 -7.18 12.79 24.61
N ILE A 92 -7.50 12.73 25.91
CA ILE A 92 -7.92 13.88 26.72
C ILE A 92 -6.77 14.26 27.64
N ASP A 93 -6.51 15.56 27.83
CA ASP A 93 -5.52 15.99 28.80
C ASP A 93 -5.86 15.48 30.21
N PRO A 94 -4.94 14.86 30.97
CA PRO A 94 -5.20 14.39 32.33
C PRO A 94 -5.62 15.50 33.30
N ASP A 95 -5.29 16.76 33.01
CA ASP A 95 -5.67 17.96 33.77
C ASP A 95 -6.73 18.79 33.02
N PHE A 96 -7.64 18.12 32.29
CA PHE A 96 -8.63 18.77 31.41
C PHE A 96 -9.45 19.88 32.09
N GLU A 97 -9.73 19.77 33.39
CA GLU A 97 -10.49 20.80 34.13
C GLU A 97 -9.78 22.15 34.18
N ASN A 98 -8.43 22.14 34.21
CA ASN A 98 -7.61 23.35 34.23
C ASN A 98 -7.04 23.68 32.85
N GLU A 99 -6.72 22.65 32.06
CA GLU A 99 -6.12 22.72 30.74
C GLU A 99 -6.99 21.93 29.74
N PRO A 100 -8.08 22.53 29.21
CA PRO A 100 -9.10 21.81 28.45
C PRO A 100 -8.63 21.47 27.04
N TRP A 101 -7.60 20.65 26.90
CA TRP A 101 -7.02 20.21 25.64
C TRP A 101 -7.46 18.79 25.27
N ILE A 102 -7.68 18.58 23.99
CA ILE A 102 -7.76 17.25 23.38
C ILE A 102 -6.62 17.06 22.40
N TYR A 103 -6.19 15.82 22.22
CA TYR A 103 -5.11 15.40 21.33
C TYR A 103 -5.68 14.48 20.26
N VAL A 104 -5.39 14.79 19.00
CA VAL A 104 -5.99 14.12 17.84
C VAL A 104 -4.90 13.58 16.94
N PHE A 105 -4.96 12.29 16.64
CA PHE A 105 -4.14 11.64 15.62
C PHE A 105 -4.95 11.59 14.33
N TYR A 106 -4.43 12.17 13.25
CA TYR A 106 -5.08 12.12 11.96
C TYR A 106 -4.10 12.07 10.79
N ALA A 107 -4.62 11.79 9.60
CA ALA A 107 -3.86 11.84 8.36
C ALA A 107 -4.36 12.98 7.45
N THR A 108 -3.42 13.64 6.76
CA THR A 108 -3.71 14.68 5.78
C THR A 108 -2.97 14.39 4.47
N ASN A 109 -3.43 14.99 3.39
CA ASN A 109 -2.76 14.95 2.08
C ASN A 109 -2.41 16.37 1.59
N VAL A 110 -2.32 17.32 2.52
CA VAL A 110 -1.73 18.64 2.26
C VAL A 110 -0.23 18.43 2.02
N ASP A 111 0.24 18.90 0.87
CA ASP A 111 1.57 18.64 0.27
C ASP A 111 1.78 17.18 -0.18
N PHE A 112 1.62 16.22 0.74
CA PHE A 112 1.70 14.78 0.51
C PHE A 112 0.98 14.02 1.63
N PRO A 113 0.68 12.71 1.47
CA PRO A 113 0.02 11.95 2.51
C PRO A 113 0.93 11.77 3.72
N LYS A 114 0.50 12.26 4.89
CA LYS A 114 1.28 12.19 6.14
C LYS A 114 0.38 12.07 7.37
N THR A 115 0.95 11.51 8.42
CA THR A 115 0.36 11.49 9.77
C THR A 115 0.62 12.82 10.47
N VAL A 116 -0.35 13.32 11.22
CA VAL A 116 -0.26 14.52 12.04
C VAL A 116 -0.86 14.24 13.42
N ILE A 117 -0.18 14.71 14.46
CA ILE A 117 -0.68 14.73 15.83
C ILE A 117 -0.79 16.19 16.24
N SER A 118 -2.00 16.63 16.58
CA SER A 118 -2.29 18.01 17.00
C SER A 118 -3.06 18.04 18.30
N ARG A 119 -3.02 19.17 19.01
CA ARG A 119 -3.91 19.45 20.14
C ARG A 119 -4.83 20.64 19.88
N PHE A 120 -6.00 20.62 20.52
CA PHE A 120 -7.04 21.63 20.41
C PHE A 120 -7.61 22.00 21.76
N LYS A 121 -7.82 23.30 22.00
CA LYS A 121 -8.49 23.79 23.20
C LYS A 121 -10.01 23.69 23.05
N ILE A 122 -10.67 23.18 24.08
CA ILE A 122 -12.12 23.03 24.17
C ILE A 122 -12.73 24.24 24.87
N ASP A 123 -13.80 24.77 24.27
CA ASP A 123 -14.69 25.78 24.85
C ASP A 123 -16.14 25.28 24.78
N GLY A 124 -16.65 24.81 25.92
CA GLY A 124 -17.96 24.17 25.99
C GLY A 124 -18.04 22.95 25.06
N ASN A 125 -19.04 22.92 24.18
CA ASN A 125 -19.26 21.82 23.21
C ASN A 125 -18.60 22.08 21.85
N ARG A 126 -17.50 22.86 21.80
CA ARG A 126 -16.71 23.14 20.59
C ARG A 126 -15.22 23.09 20.87
N ALA A 127 -14.42 22.71 19.88
CA ALA A 127 -12.99 22.92 19.84
C ALA A 127 -12.67 24.21 19.06
N LEU A 128 -11.76 25.03 19.58
CA LEU A 128 -11.32 26.26 18.93
C LEU A 128 -10.31 25.92 17.82
N ARG A 129 -10.70 26.08 16.55
CA ARG A 129 -9.86 25.65 15.41
C ARG A 129 -8.55 26.43 15.34
N GLU A 130 -8.57 27.70 15.72
CA GLU A 130 -7.42 28.60 15.79
C GLU A 130 -6.44 28.26 16.92
N SER A 131 -6.83 27.39 17.85
CA SER A 131 -5.96 26.90 18.92
C SER A 131 -5.15 25.67 18.52
N GLU A 132 -5.23 25.23 17.26
CA GLU A 132 -4.46 24.10 16.78
C GLU A 132 -2.97 24.30 17.03
N GLU A 133 -2.39 23.34 17.73
CA GLU A 133 -0.94 23.21 17.82
C GLU A 133 -0.55 21.83 17.30
N VAL A 134 0.24 21.83 16.22
CA VAL A 134 0.80 20.61 15.62
C VAL A 134 2.00 20.17 16.46
N LEU A 135 1.95 18.94 16.98
CA LEU A 135 2.94 18.37 17.87
C LEU A 135 3.95 17.49 17.13
N ILE A 136 3.47 16.67 16.19
CA ILE A 136 4.28 15.79 15.34
C ILE A 136 3.69 15.79 13.92
N GLU A 137 4.58 15.88 12.92
CA GLU A 137 4.26 15.60 11.51
C GLU A 137 5.18 14.49 10.98
N GLY A 138 4.58 13.52 10.28
CA GLY A 138 5.30 12.50 9.54
C GLY A 138 5.81 12.98 8.18
N LYS A 139 6.70 12.19 7.56
CA LYS A 139 7.12 12.38 6.16
C LYS A 139 6.09 11.77 5.19
N ASP A 140 6.33 11.94 3.89
CA ASP A 140 5.50 11.36 2.84
C ASP A 140 5.39 9.84 2.99
N GLN A 141 4.18 9.37 3.32
CA GLN A 141 3.89 7.96 3.49
C GLN A 141 4.16 7.15 2.22
N LEU A 142 4.05 7.77 1.04
CA LEU A 142 4.32 7.12 -0.24
C LEU A 142 5.82 6.81 -0.43
N ALA A 143 6.70 7.58 0.20
CA ALA A 143 8.15 7.41 0.09
C ALA A 143 8.64 6.12 0.78
N TYR A 144 7.89 5.57 1.74
CA TYR A 144 8.25 4.33 2.42
C TYR A 144 8.05 3.07 1.56
N GLY A 145 7.33 3.17 0.43
CA GLY A 145 7.20 2.09 -0.54
C GLY A 145 6.25 0.96 -0.15
N GLY A 146 5.38 1.16 0.84
CA GLY A 146 4.40 0.16 1.26
C GLY A 146 3.42 -0.24 0.16
N PHE A 147 2.93 -1.49 0.19
CA PHE A 147 2.00 -1.99 -0.84
C PHE A 147 0.63 -1.29 -0.82
N LYS A 148 0.27 -0.69 0.32
CA LYS A 148 -0.88 0.17 0.53
C LYS A 148 -0.52 1.23 1.60
N PRO A 149 0.15 2.33 1.23
CA PRO A 149 0.64 3.33 2.20
C PRO A 149 -0.45 4.01 3.06
N ALA A 150 -1.71 3.85 2.68
CA ALA A 150 -2.86 4.31 3.44
C ALA A 150 -3.37 3.32 4.49
N GLY A 151 -2.72 2.16 4.59
CA GLY A 151 -2.91 1.17 5.64
C GLY A 151 -1.82 1.24 6.69
N HIS A 152 -2.00 0.43 7.73
CA HIS A 152 -1.17 0.33 8.91
C HIS A 152 -0.81 1.71 9.48
N GLN A 153 -1.83 2.49 9.82
CA GLN A 153 -1.63 3.83 10.37
C GLN A 153 -1.33 3.79 11.88
N GLY A 154 -1.75 2.74 12.59
CA GLY A 154 -1.81 2.73 14.04
C GLY A 154 -2.79 3.79 14.53
N GLY A 155 -2.33 4.72 15.37
CA GLY A 155 -3.07 5.93 15.74
C GLY A 155 -3.57 5.96 17.16
N VAL A 156 -3.14 5.04 18.02
CA VAL A 156 -3.50 5.02 19.45
C VAL A 156 -2.72 6.06 20.26
N LEU A 157 -3.39 6.68 21.22
CA LEU A 157 -2.88 7.76 22.06
C LEU A 157 -3.21 7.47 23.53
N ALA A 158 -2.24 7.60 24.43
CA ALA A 158 -2.47 7.45 25.87
C ALA A 158 -1.56 8.37 26.68
N PHE A 159 -2.06 8.92 27.79
CA PHE A 159 -1.22 9.62 28.74
C PHE A 159 -0.67 8.66 29.79
N GLY A 160 0.64 8.72 30.01
CA GLY A 160 1.31 7.95 31.05
C GLY A 160 1.19 8.60 32.44
N PRO A 161 1.48 7.83 33.51
CA PRO A 161 1.52 8.35 34.88
C PRO A 161 2.62 9.41 35.09
N ASP A 162 3.57 9.49 34.16
CA ASP A 162 4.61 10.52 34.09
C ASP A 162 4.13 11.85 33.44
N GLY A 163 2.85 11.91 33.06
CA GLY A 163 2.22 13.07 32.43
C GLY A 163 2.64 13.29 30.98
N LYS A 164 3.22 12.28 30.30
CA LYS A 164 3.64 12.34 28.90
C LYS A 164 2.60 11.68 27.99
N LEU A 165 2.55 12.12 26.74
CA LEU A 165 1.71 11.52 25.72
C LEU A 165 2.50 10.42 24.98
N TYR A 166 1.94 9.23 24.95
CA TYR A 166 2.43 8.07 24.20
C TYR A 166 1.59 7.86 22.95
N ILE A 167 2.25 7.56 21.83
CA ILE A 167 1.63 7.53 20.50
C ILE A 167 2.07 6.26 19.78
N GLY A 168 1.14 5.36 19.46
CA GLY A 168 1.42 4.18 18.63
C GLY A 168 1.24 4.50 17.15
N THR A 169 2.27 4.30 16.34
CA THR A 169 2.26 4.51 14.88
C THR A 169 2.46 3.19 14.15
N GLY A 170 1.69 2.96 13.09
CA GLY A 170 1.91 1.80 12.22
C GLY A 170 3.01 2.04 11.17
N GLU A 171 3.41 0.98 10.48
CA GLU A 171 4.55 1.01 9.53
C GLU A 171 4.20 1.35 8.07
N TYR A 172 2.92 1.63 7.80
CA TYR A 172 2.41 2.01 6.47
C TYR A 172 2.53 0.93 5.39
N THR A 173 2.51 -0.35 5.76
CA THR A 173 2.61 -1.52 4.85
C THR A 173 3.95 -1.67 4.10
N ALA A 174 4.98 -0.98 4.59
CA ALA A 174 6.35 -0.97 4.07
C ALA A 174 7.31 -1.93 4.78
N SER A 175 6.92 -2.49 5.93
CA SER A 175 7.66 -3.39 6.82
C SER A 175 8.92 -2.77 7.42
N TRP A 176 9.92 -2.43 6.59
CA TRP A 176 11.24 -1.93 6.99
C TRP A 176 11.23 -0.68 7.90
N PRO A 177 10.26 0.27 7.83
CA PRO A 177 10.31 1.47 8.67
C PRO A 177 10.25 1.15 10.17
N SER A 178 9.62 0.05 10.56
CA SER A 178 9.45 -0.35 11.96
C SER A 178 10.77 -0.57 12.70
N GLN A 179 11.83 -1.02 12.02
CA GLN A 179 13.18 -1.18 12.58
C GLN A 179 14.09 0.06 12.41
N SER A 180 13.74 0.98 11.51
CA SER A 180 14.53 2.19 11.28
C SER A 180 14.24 3.27 12.33
N LEU A 181 15.28 3.94 12.83
CA LEU A 181 15.17 5.09 13.73
C LEU A 181 15.04 6.44 12.99
N GLU A 182 15.10 6.43 11.64
CA GLU A 182 15.02 7.63 10.79
C GLU A 182 13.57 7.99 10.40
N THR A 183 12.62 7.33 11.06
CA THR A 183 11.20 7.42 10.77
C THR A 183 10.40 7.19 12.04
N ILE A 184 9.26 7.86 12.14
CA ILE A 184 8.29 7.66 13.22
C ILE A 184 7.35 6.49 12.95
N ALA A 185 7.47 5.80 11.81
CA ALA A 185 6.58 4.70 11.40
C ALA A 185 6.93 3.39 12.12
N GLY A 186 5.92 2.65 12.59
CA GLY A 186 6.08 1.38 13.31
C GLY A 186 6.76 1.54 14.67
N LYS A 187 6.30 2.51 15.48
CA LYS A 187 6.91 2.91 16.76
C LYS A 187 5.87 3.08 17.86
N VAL A 188 6.33 3.11 19.10
CA VAL A 188 5.70 3.93 20.14
C VAL A 188 6.55 5.19 20.32
N LEU A 189 5.93 6.36 20.25
CA LEU A 189 6.54 7.66 20.51
C LEU A 189 6.14 8.15 21.91
N ARG A 190 6.96 9.00 22.54
CA ARG A 190 6.70 9.64 23.84
C ARG A 190 7.08 11.12 23.76
N ILE A 191 6.13 12.01 24.02
CA ILE A 191 6.30 13.47 24.00
C ILE A 191 5.69 14.16 25.23
N ASN A 192 6.13 15.38 25.54
CA ASN A 192 5.43 16.24 26.50
C ASN A 192 4.09 16.73 25.93
N LYS A 193 3.21 17.22 26.80
CA LYS A 193 1.89 17.77 26.45
C LYS A 193 1.92 18.87 25.38
N ASP A 194 3.02 19.61 25.27
CA ASP A 194 3.23 20.72 24.33
C ASP A 194 4.00 20.31 23.07
N GLY A 195 4.27 19.02 22.88
CA GLY A 195 5.03 18.51 21.73
C GLY A 195 6.55 18.53 21.92
N THR A 196 7.06 19.17 22.97
CA THR A 196 8.50 19.09 23.28
C THR A 196 8.87 17.65 23.66
N ILE A 197 10.10 17.26 23.36
CA ILE A 197 10.53 15.87 23.54
C ILE A 197 11.21 15.72 24.91
N PRO A 198 10.79 14.77 25.76
CA PRO A 198 11.42 14.51 27.04
C PRO A 198 12.89 14.10 26.89
N SER A 199 13.78 14.76 27.63
CA SER A 199 15.23 14.48 27.58
C SER A 199 15.61 13.09 28.11
N ASP A 200 14.68 12.42 28.80
CA ASP A 200 14.82 11.06 29.29
C ASP A 200 14.27 10.01 28.31
N ASN A 201 13.97 10.35 27.05
CA ASN A 201 13.66 9.35 26.02
C ASN A 201 14.89 8.48 25.67
N PRO A 202 14.71 7.22 25.25
CA PRO A 202 15.81 6.26 25.09
C PRO A 202 16.84 6.68 24.03
N TYR A 203 16.38 7.39 23.01
CA TYR A 203 17.22 7.84 21.89
C TYR A 203 17.41 9.35 21.87
N TYR A 204 17.13 10.05 22.99
CA TYR A 204 17.14 11.52 23.01
C TYR A 204 18.51 12.11 22.65
N ASP A 205 19.58 11.52 23.17
CA ASP A 205 20.96 11.95 22.91
C ASP A 205 21.55 11.32 21.63
N GLN A 206 20.80 10.44 20.94
CA GLN A 206 21.28 9.65 19.78
C GLN A 206 20.62 10.06 18.46
N LEU A 207 19.44 10.68 18.51
CA LEU A 207 18.66 11.04 17.33
C LEU A 207 18.41 12.55 17.35
N GLU A 208 17.90 13.07 16.24
CA GLU A 208 17.57 14.48 16.11
C GLU A 208 16.08 14.73 15.86
N GLY A 209 15.67 15.98 16.10
CA GLY A 209 14.31 16.45 15.82
C GLY A 209 13.23 15.52 16.39
N VAL A 210 12.22 15.24 15.58
CA VAL A 210 11.07 14.43 15.98
C VAL A 210 11.43 12.98 16.32
N TYR A 211 12.55 12.43 15.82
CA TYR A 211 12.93 11.04 16.07
C TYR A 211 13.40 10.81 17.51
N ARG A 212 13.81 11.86 18.23
CA ARG A 212 14.03 11.79 19.70
C ARG A 212 12.77 11.38 20.45
N SER A 213 11.58 11.49 19.84
CA SER A 213 10.32 11.03 20.44
C SER A 213 10.20 9.51 20.48
N ILE A 214 11.00 8.74 19.74
CA ILE A 214 10.91 7.28 19.71
C ILE A 214 11.13 6.72 21.12
N TYR A 215 10.16 5.94 21.59
CA TYR A 215 10.20 5.22 22.86
C TYR A 215 10.44 3.72 22.68
N SER A 216 9.88 3.11 21.62
CA SER A 216 10.15 1.73 21.22
C SER A 216 10.02 1.52 19.70
N THR A 217 10.59 0.42 19.19
CA THR A 217 10.63 0.05 17.77
C THR A 217 10.03 -1.32 17.50
N GLY A 218 9.89 -1.70 16.23
CA GLY A 218 9.46 -3.04 15.84
C GLY A 218 7.96 -3.28 16.02
N ILE A 219 7.15 -2.24 15.85
CA ILE A 219 5.68 -2.30 15.92
C ILE A 219 5.12 -2.32 14.50
N ARG A 220 4.04 -3.08 14.26
CA ARG A 220 3.42 -3.21 12.94
C ARG A 220 2.22 -2.27 12.75
N ASN A 221 1.12 -2.52 13.45
CA ASN A 221 -0.13 -1.77 13.33
C ASN A 221 -0.92 -1.77 14.66
N PRO A 222 -0.56 -0.86 15.59
CA PRO A 222 -1.08 -0.90 16.95
C PRO A 222 -2.49 -0.28 17.04
N PHE A 223 -3.43 -1.01 17.63
CA PHE A 223 -4.84 -0.57 17.84
C PHE A 223 -5.31 -0.56 19.30
N GLY A 224 -4.40 -0.77 20.24
CA GLY A 224 -4.65 -0.60 21.68
C GLY A 224 -3.40 -0.07 22.36
N LEU A 225 -3.56 0.90 23.26
CA LEU A 225 -2.48 1.48 24.06
C LEU A 225 -3.04 1.97 25.38
N VAL A 226 -2.64 1.37 26.50
CA VAL A 226 -3.19 1.69 27.82
C VAL A 226 -2.18 1.41 28.92
N PHE A 227 -2.19 2.22 29.98
CA PHE A 227 -1.38 2.00 31.17
C PHE A 227 -2.17 1.19 32.21
N GLU A 228 -1.53 0.20 32.83
CA GLU A 228 -2.04 -0.41 34.06
C GLU A 228 -1.81 0.57 35.22
N GLU A 229 -2.87 1.04 35.88
CA GLU A 229 -2.78 2.15 36.86
C GLU A 229 -1.95 1.72 38.07
N SER A 230 -2.06 0.45 38.48
CA SER A 230 -1.41 -0.08 39.68
C SER A 230 0.11 -0.25 39.55
N THR A 231 0.63 -0.53 38.35
CA THR A 231 2.06 -0.79 38.09
C THR A 231 2.74 0.35 37.33
N GLY A 232 1.98 1.08 36.51
CA GLY A 232 2.49 2.05 35.55
C GLY A 232 3.05 1.42 34.26
N ASP A 233 2.83 0.13 34.04
CA ASP A 233 3.27 -0.58 32.83
C ASP A 233 2.38 -0.23 31.63
N LEU A 234 3.01 -0.07 30.45
CA LEU A 234 2.31 0.29 29.21
C LEU A 234 2.01 -0.95 28.39
N TYR A 235 0.74 -1.21 28.11
CA TYR A 235 0.28 -2.34 27.30
C TYR A 235 -0.12 -1.86 25.91
N LEU A 236 0.22 -2.65 24.90
CA LEU A 236 -0.09 -2.37 23.50
C LEU A 236 -0.61 -3.64 22.81
N THR A 237 -1.68 -3.50 22.03
CA THR A 237 -2.14 -4.59 21.14
C THR A 237 -1.70 -4.31 19.71
N ASP A 238 -1.01 -5.26 19.08
CA ASP A 238 -0.44 -5.12 17.74
C ASP A 238 -1.00 -6.16 16.77
N VAL A 239 -1.49 -5.69 15.62
CA VAL A 239 -2.04 -6.58 14.58
C VAL A 239 -0.91 -7.13 13.74
N GLY A 240 -0.81 -8.46 13.66
CA GLY A 240 0.19 -9.19 12.88
C GLY A 240 -0.11 -9.22 11.39
N GLN A 241 0.82 -9.81 10.61
CA GLN A 241 0.60 -10.01 9.18
C GLN A 241 -0.04 -11.36 8.88
N THR A 242 0.54 -12.44 9.40
CA THR A 242 0.12 -13.81 9.01
C THR A 242 0.17 -14.84 10.13
N ALA A 243 0.93 -14.58 11.19
CA ALA A 243 1.30 -15.60 12.16
C ALA A 243 0.66 -15.36 13.52
N TYR A 244 0.70 -14.12 14.02
CA TYR A 244 0.30 -13.82 15.39
C TYR A 244 -0.31 -12.44 15.55
N GLU A 245 -1.39 -12.37 16.32
CA GLU A 245 -1.83 -11.15 16.97
C GLU A 245 -1.17 -11.06 18.36
N GLU A 246 -0.86 -9.86 18.83
CA GLU A 246 0.02 -9.68 19.99
C GLU A 246 -0.53 -8.72 21.06
N VAL A 247 -0.27 -9.06 22.32
CA VAL A 247 -0.29 -8.15 23.47
C VAL A 247 1.14 -7.99 23.97
N ASN A 248 1.62 -6.75 23.96
CA ASN A 248 2.98 -6.35 24.28
C ASN A 248 3.00 -5.47 25.53
N VAL A 249 4.00 -5.66 26.40
CA VAL A 249 4.34 -4.69 27.46
C VAL A 249 5.48 -3.82 26.95
N ILE A 250 5.17 -2.55 26.70
CA ILE A 250 6.05 -1.56 26.09
C ILE A 250 7.04 -1.00 27.11
N VAL A 251 8.33 -1.25 26.88
CA VAL A 251 9.42 -0.73 27.70
C VAL A 251 10.27 0.27 26.94
N LYS A 252 10.91 1.17 27.69
CA LYS A 252 11.81 2.18 27.15
C LYS A 252 12.96 1.54 26.35
N GLY A 253 13.06 1.87 25.07
CA GLY A 253 14.08 1.35 24.15
C GLY A 253 13.84 -0.07 23.67
N GLY A 254 12.66 -0.65 23.95
CA GLY A 254 12.32 -2.01 23.54
C GLY A 254 12.15 -2.14 22.02
N ASN A 255 12.51 -3.30 21.48
CA ASN A 255 12.28 -3.69 20.09
C ASN A 255 11.31 -4.87 20.06
N TYR A 256 10.16 -4.73 19.39
CA TYR A 256 9.09 -5.73 19.33
C TYR A 256 9.13 -6.60 18.08
N GLY A 257 10.25 -6.55 17.35
CA GLY A 257 10.64 -7.58 16.38
C GLY A 257 10.17 -7.36 14.95
N TRP A 258 9.01 -6.73 14.72
CA TRP A 258 8.50 -6.54 13.36
C TRP A 258 9.49 -5.75 12.47
N PRO A 259 9.76 -6.13 11.21
CA PRO A 259 9.22 -7.29 10.49
C PRO A 259 10.12 -8.54 10.56
N GLU A 260 11.23 -8.46 11.28
CA GLU A 260 12.21 -9.56 11.36
C GLU A 260 11.65 -10.75 12.15
N GLU A 261 10.83 -10.47 13.16
CA GLU A 261 10.07 -11.47 13.93
C GLU A 261 8.61 -11.04 14.11
N GLU A 262 7.69 -12.00 14.04
CA GLU A 262 6.26 -11.87 14.34
C GLU A 262 5.92 -12.94 15.38
N GLY A 263 5.42 -12.53 16.54
CA GLY A 263 5.16 -13.36 17.70
C GLY A 263 6.40 -13.66 18.56
N PRO A 264 6.38 -14.76 19.33
CA PRO A 264 7.49 -15.13 20.19
C PRO A 264 8.82 -15.34 19.41
N PRO A 265 9.97 -14.86 19.94
CA PRO A 265 11.25 -14.87 19.24
C PRO A 265 11.69 -16.28 18.82
N THR A 266 12.22 -16.43 17.61
CA THR A 266 12.62 -17.71 17.03
C THR A 266 14.10 -18.01 17.22
N LYS A 267 14.67 -17.72 18.40
CA LYS A 267 16.08 -17.99 18.77
C LYS A 267 17.07 -17.70 17.62
N SER A 268 17.12 -16.43 17.18
CA SER A 268 18.22 -15.92 16.37
C SER A 268 19.30 -15.33 17.28
N ASP A 269 20.56 -15.70 17.09
CA ASP A 269 21.69 -15.11 17.82
C ASP A 269 22.07 -13.70 17.30
N THR A 270 21.40 -13.19 16.26
CA THR A 270 21.77 -11.95 15.55
C THR A 270 20.72 -10.84 15.61
N PHE A 271 19.58 -11.07 16.26
CA PHE A 271 18.50 -10.09 16.38
C PHE A 271 17.80 -10.27 17.73
N GLU A 272 17.79 -9.21 18.54
CA GLU A 272 17.14 -9.21 19.85
C GLU A 272 15.80 -8.49 19.78
N SER A 273 14.73 -9.22 20.11
CA SER A 273 13.37 -8.72 20.22
C SER A 273 12.79 -9.09 21.60
N ILE A 274 11.83 -8.28 22.06
CA ILE A 274 11.06 -8.53 23.27
C ILE A 274 9.84 -9.34 22.86
N ALA A 275 9.68 -10.50 23.51
CA ALA A 275 8.53 -11.35 23.26
C ALA A 275 7.23 -10.66 23.71
N PRO A 276 6.12 -10.82 22.96
CA PRO A 276 4.80 -10.45 23.45
C PRO A 276 4.49 -11.24 24.72
N ILE A 277 3.80 -10.61 25.67
CA ILE A 277 3.34 -11.31 26.88
C ILE A 277 2.25 -12.33 26.54
N HIS A 278 1.51 -12.08 25.46
CA HIS A 278 0.52 -12.99 24.91
C HIS A 278 0.48 -12.85 23.39
N ALA A 279 0.47 -13.98 22.68
CA ALA A 279 0.33 -14.02 21.23
C ALA A 279 -0.59 -15.17 20.84
N PHE A 280 -1.46 -14.94 19.85
CA PHE A 280 -2.38 -15.96 19.36
C PHE A 280 -2.48 -15.98 17.84
N THR A 281 -2.74 -17.16 17.28
CA THR A 281 -2.75 -17.38 15.83
C THR A 281 -4.08 -16.96 15.18
N PRO A 282 -4.11 -16.77 13.85
CA PRO A 282 -5.32 -16.54 13.04
C PRO A 282 -6.50 -17.50 13.25
N ALA A 283 -6.26 -18.66 13.88
CA ALA A 283 -7.32 -19.59 14.25
C ALA A 283 -8.20 -19.11 15.42
N ILE A 284 -7.72 -18.15 16.22
CA ILE A 284 -8.40 -17.60 17.41
C ILE A 284 -8.97 -16.21 17.12
N GLY A 285 -8.17 -15.35 16.48
CA GLY A 285 -8.54 -14.00 16.05
C GLY A 285 -7.59 -13.54 14.95
N GLN A 286 -7.98 -12.52 14.19
CA GLN A 286 -7.30 -12.07 12.96
C GLN A 286 -7.06 -10.55 12.91
N SER A 287 -7.47 -9.82 13.94
CA SER A 287 -7.23 -8.38 14.06
C SER A 287 -7.49 -7.94 15.50
N ILE A 288 -6.46 -8.04 16.35
CA ILE A 288 -6.53 -7.58 17.74
C ILE A 288 -6.68 -6.05 17.80
N VAL A 289 -7.63 -5.59 18.62
CA VAL A 289 -7.95 -4.16 18.73
C VAL A 289 -8.37 -3.80 20.15
N GLY A 290 -8.15 -2.54 20.51
CA GLY A 290 -8.48 -2.01 21.82
C GLY A 290 -7.64 -2.63 22.95
N GLY A 291 -7.86 -2.13 24.15
CA GLY A 291 -7.18 -2.58 25.35
C GLY A 291 -7.62 -1.73 26.51
N GLU A 292 -8.15 -2.33 27.57
CA GLU A 292 -8.59 -1.60 28.75
C GLU A 292 -8.39 -2.44 30.01
N PHE A 293 -7.85 -1.82 31.07
CA PHE A 293 -7.73 -2.46 32.37
C PHE A 293 -9.00 -2.27 33.17
N TYR A 294 -9.52 -3.34 33.76
CA TYR A 294 -10.66 -3.24 34.67
C TYR A 294 -10.19 -2.89 36.08
N GLU A 295 -9.76 -1.65 36.24
CA GLU A 295 -9.26 -1.03 37.47
C GLU A 295 -9.96 0.32 37.70
N GLY A 296 -10.10 0.75 38.96
CA GLY A 296 -10.74 2.03 39.28
C GLY A 296 -11.45 2.07 40.63
N SER A 297 -11.98 3.25 40.96
CA SER A 297 -12.63 3.50 42.26
C SER A 297 -14.04 2.91 42.38
N GLN A 298 -14.70 2.64 41.25
CA GLN A 298 -15.99 1.95 41.17
C GLN A 298 -15.85 0.75 40.23
N LEU A 299 -15.94 -0.46 40.77
CA LEU A 299 -15.82 -1.71 40.02
C LEU A 299 -17.10 -2.54 40.24
N PRO A 300 -18.19 -2.24 39.51
CA PRO A 300 -19.46 -2.94 39.64
C PRO A 300 -19.42 -4.41 39.19
N TYR A 301 -18.43 -4.81 38.38
CA TYR A 301 -18.33 -6.20 37.92
C TYR A 301 -17.85 -7.11 39.06
N PRO A 302 -18.13 -8.42 38.99
CA PRO A 302 -17.61 -9.40 39.94
C PRO A 302 -16.09 -9.33 40.10
N GLU A 303 -15.60 -9.67 41.31
CA GLU A 303 -14.18 -9.59 41.71
C GLU A 303 -13.24 -10.35 40.76
N GLU A 304 -13.73 -11.38 40.06
CA GLU A 304 -12.95 -12.16 39.09
C GLU A 304 -12.45 -11.35 37.88
N TYR A 305 -13.07 -10.20 37.58
CA TYR A 305 -12.67 -9.31 36.50
C TYR A 305 -11.72 -8.19 36.96
N HIS A 306 -11.54 -7.99 38.27
CA HIS A 306 -10.74 -6.88 38.80
C HIS A 306 -9.25 -7.08 38.46
N GLY A 307 -8.63 -6.06 37.87
CA GLY A 307 -7.23 -6.11 37.41
C GLY A 307 -7.00 -6.96 36.15
N LYS A 308 -8.06 -7.43 35.48
CA LYS A 308 -7.93 -8.12 34.19
C LYS A 308 -7.79 -7.09 33.06
N PHE A 309 -7.01 -7.47 32.05
CA PHE A 309 -6.87 -6.73 30.80
C PHE A 309 -7.90 -7.21 29.77
N PHE A 310 -8.79 -6.32 29.33
CA PHE A 310 -9.81 -6.59 28.32
C PHE A 310 -9.29 -6.16 26.95
N PHE A 311 -9.38 -7.05 25.96
CA PHE A 311 -9.01 -6.79 24.58
C PHE A 311 -10.00 -7.46 23.63
N MET A 312 -10.03 -7.01 22.39
CA MET A 312 -11.04 -7.42 21.41
C MET A 312 -10.39 -7.91 20.12
N ASP A 313 -11.19 -8.56 19.30
CA ASP A 313 -10.83 -8.85 17.91
C ASP A 313 -11.91 -8.37 16.96
N TYR A 314 -11.50 -7.54 15.99
CA TYR A 314 -12.39 -6.92 15.03
C TYR A 314 -13.08 -7.95 14.12
N MET A 315 -12.34 -8.95 13.65
CA MET A 315 -12.85 -9.94 12.68
C MET A 315 -13.64 -11.05 13.37
N ALA A 316 -13.18 -11.50 14.54
CA ALA A 316 -13.76 -12.60 15.29
C ALA A 316 -14.87 -12.16 16.25
N ASN A 317 -15.09 -10.85 16.42
CA ASN A 317 -16.25 -10.27 17.11
C ASN A 317 -16.40 -10.74 18.56
N TRP A 318 -15.30 -10.72 19.31
CA TRP A 318 -15.26 -11.10 20.72
C TRP A 318 -14.55 -10.06 21.59
N VAL A 319 -14.78 -10.17 22.90
CA VAL A 319 -13.99 -9.54 23.96
C VAL A 319 -13.43 -10.67 24.82
N ASN A 320 -12.11 -10.69 25.01
CA ASN A 320 -11.43 -11.61 25.91
C ASN A 320 -10.80 -10.83 27.06
N THR A 321 -10.54 -11.54 28.14
CA THR A 321 -9.82 -11.06 29.32
C THR A 321 -8.53 -11.84 29.46
N LEU A 322 -7.47 -11.17 29.91
CA LEU A 322 -6.19 -11.74 30.25
C LEU A 322 -5.79 -11.32 31.67
N ASP A 323 -5.21 -12.22 32.44
CA ASP A 323 -4.52 -11.88 33.68
C ASP A 323 -3.07 -11.45 33.39
N PRO A 324 -2.67 -10.20 33.65
CA PRO A 324 -1.28 -9.77 33.45
C PRO A 324 -0.27 -10.61 34.24
N LYS A 325 -0.67 -11.14 35.41
CA LYS A 325 0.19 -11.97 36.26
C LYS A 325 0.27 -13.42 35.79
N ASN A 326 -0.65 -13.82 34.92
CA ASN A 326 -0.68 -15.14 34.30
C ASN A 326 -1.22 -15.01 32.86
N PRO A 327 -0.39 -14.51 31.92
CA PRO A 327 -0.85 -14.09 30.58
C PRO A 327 -1.32 -15.25 29.68
N GLU A 328 -1.23 -16.48 30.15
CA GLU A 328 -1.84 -17.66 29.52
C GLU A 328 -3.30 -17.90 29.96
N ASP A 329 -3.76 -17.26 31.05
CA ASP A 329 -5.16 -17.30 31.52
C ASP A 329 -6.00 -16.31 30.74
N VAL A 330 -6.31 -16.69 29.49
CA VAL A 330 -7.21 -15.95 28.62
C VAL A 330 -8.61 -16.56 28.66
N GLN A 331 -9.60 -15.72 28.93
CA GLN A 331 -11.01 -16.13 29.02
C GLN A 331 -11.90 -15.27 28.13
N THR A 332 -12.80 -15.91 27.39
CA THR A 332 -13.80 -15.19 26.59
C THR A 332 -14.87 -14.57 27.47
N PHE A 333 -14.94 -13.24 27.44
CA PHE A 333 -15.94 -12.46 28.15
C PHE A 333 -17.20 -12.29 27.29
N ALA A 334 -17.06 -11.85 26.04
CA ALA A 334 -18.19 -11.59 25.16
C ALA A 334 -17.95 -12.12 23.74
N THR A 335 -19.02 -12.52 23.05
CA THR A 335 -18.99 -12.87 21.62
C THR A 335 -20.20 -12.31 20.88
N GLY A 336 -20.12 -12.18 19.57
CA GLY A 336 -21.22 -11.67 18.74
C GLY A 336 -21.30 -10.15 18.70
N LEU A 337 -20.16 -9.48 18.88
CA LEU A 337 -20.01 -8.05 18.63
C LEU A 337 -20.14 -7.75 17.11
N ALA A 338 -20.12 -6.46 16.73
CA ALA A 338 -20.34 -6.04 15.34
C ALA A 338 -19.21 -5.12 14.86
N GLY A 339 -18.03 -5.72 14.66
CA GLY A 339 -16.79 -5.02 14.28
C GLY A 339 -16.31 -4.06 15.36
N PRO A 340 -15.95 -4.56 16.56
CA PRO A 340 -15.44 -3.71 17.63
C PRO A 340 -14.12 -3.04 17.24
N VAL A 341 -13.91 -1.77 17.59
CA VAL A 341 -12.69 -1.01 17.24
C VAL A 341 -12.04 -0.26 18.40
N ALA A 342 -12.79 0.03 19.48
CA ALA A 342 -12.26 0.67 20.68
C ALA A 342 -13.05 0.22 21.91
N ILE A 343 -12.40 0.11 23.06
CA ILE A 343 -13.01 -0.24 24.35
C ILE A 343 -12.42 0.68 25.42
N HIS A 344 -13.28 1.22 26.28
CA HIS A 344 -12.86 2.07 27.40
C HIS A 344 -13.74 1.83 28.64
N LEU A 345 -13.15 2.03 29.82
CA LEU A 345 -13.88 2.04 31.08
C LEU A 345 -14.58 3.39 31.27
N GLY A 346 -15.89 3.37 31.50
CA GLY A 346 -16.67 4.57 31.82
C GLY A 346 -16.43 5.03 33.27
N PRO A 347 -16.71 6.31 33.59
CA PRO A 347 -16.53 6.86 34.94
C PRO A 347 -17.36 6.16 36.03
N GLU A 348 -18.39 5.39 35.64
CA GLU A 348 -19.20 4.55 36.53
C GLU A 348 -18.63 3.13 36.77
N GLY A 349 -17.56 2.75 36.08
CA GLY A 349 -16.97 1.41 36.16
C GLY A 349 -17.57 0.36 35.22
N ASP A 350 -18.37 0.76 34.23
CA ASP A 350 -18.88 -0.12 33.18
C ASP A 350 -18.00 -0.03 31.92
N LEU A 351 -17.83 -1.15 31.20
CA LEU A 351 -17.12 -1.15 29.92
C LEU A 351 -17.98 -0.60 28.79
N TYR A 352 -17.40 0.27 27.99
CA TYR A 352 -17.98 0.80 26.76
C TYR A 352 -17.16 0.31 25.58
N TYR A 353 -17.81 -0.02 24.47
CA TYR A 353 -17.11 -0.38 23.25
C TYR A 353 -17.77 0.22 22.01
N LEU A 354 -16.95 0.48 21.00
CA LEU A 354 -17.32 1.13 19.75
C LEU A 354 -17.34 0.11 18.62
N ASN A 355 -18.46 0.02 17.92
CA ASN A 355 -18.64 -0.80 16.74
C ASN A 355 -18.44 -0.02 15.45
N ARG A 356 -17.98 -0.72 14.42
CA ARG A 356 -17.76 -0.24 13.07
C ARG A 356 -17.95 -1.39 12.07
N ASN A 357 -18.73 -1.19 11.01
CA ASN A 357 -19.14 -2.27 10.11
C ASN A 357 -18.28 -2.43 8.83
N ALA A 358 -17.09 -1.82 8.80
CA ALA A 358 -16.15 -1.93 7.70
C ALA A 358 -14.75 -1.59 8.20
N TRP A 359 -13.75 -2.39 7.86
CA TRP A 359 -12.39 -2.21 8.39
C TRP A 359 -11.75 -0.90 7.92
N VAL A 360 -12.06 -0.50 6.69
CA VAL A 360 -11.47 0.67 6.02
C VAL A 360 -12.53 1.56 5.41
N TYR A 361 -12.17 2.80 5.14
CA TYR A 361 -12.98 3.72 4.35
C TYR A 361 -12.72 3.47 2.87
N ASP A 362 -13.60 2.65 2.27
CA ASP A 362 -13.67 2.39 0.83
C ASP A 362 -15.13 2.36 0.35
N GLY A 363 -15.38 1.92 -0.90
CA GLY A 363 -16.73 1.82 -1.46
C GLY A 363 -17.67 0.82 -0.79
N ARG A 364 -17.21 0.04 0.21
CA ARG A 364 -18.00 -0.93 0.97
C ARG A 364 -18.52 -0.36 2.29
N LEU A 365 -17.97 0.76 2.76
CA LEU A 365 -18.40 1.39 4.01
C LEU A 365 -19.84 1.90 3.88
N GLN A 366 -20.73 1.35 4.70
CA GLN A 366 -22.09 1.86 4.85
C GLN A 366 -22.11 2.92 5.97
N PRO A 367 -22.51 4.18 5.66
CA PRO A 367 -22.70 5.20 6.70
C PRO A 367 -23.68 4.74 7.77
N HIS A 368 -23.59 5.32 8.96
CA HIS A 368 -24.54 5.08 10.07
C HIS A 368 -24.61 3.63 10.57
N THR A 369 -23.52 2.87 10.44
CA THR A 369 -23.46 1.47 10.89
C THR A 369 -22.68 1.26 12.17
N GLY A 370 -21.95 2.26 12.64
CA GLY A 370 -21.26 2.23 13.93
C GLY A 370 -22.21 2.49 15.09
N SER A 371 -21.80 2.06 16.29
CA SER A 371 -22.55 2.34 17.52
C SER A 371 -21.63 2.31 18.73
N LEU A 372 -21.92 3.14 19.72
CA LEU A 372 -21.34 3.04 21.06
C LEU A 372 -22.27 2.18 21.93
N ARG A 373 -21.69 1.16 22.55
CA ARG A 373 -22.38 0.17 23.39
C ARG A 373 -21.81 0.22 24.80
N ARG A 374 -22.63 -0.09 25.79
CA ARG A 374 -22.26 -0.20 27.21
C ARG A 374 -22.58 -1.60 27.71
N ILE A 375 -21.66 -2.21 28.45
CA ILE A 375 -21.86 -3.49 29.13
C ILE A 375 -21.92 -3.22 30.64
N SER A 376 -22.99 -3.66 31.29
CA SER A 376 -23.22 -3.41 32.72
C SER A 376 -23.47 -4.71 33.47
N TYR A 377 -22.96 -4.80 34.70
CA TYR A 377 -23.31 -5.87 35.63
C TYR A 377 -24.49 -5.45 36.50
N VAL A 378 -25.61 -6.18 36.39
CA VAL A 378 -26.85 -5.90 37.15
C VAL A 378 -27.23 -7.05 38.09
N GLY A 379 -26.43 -8.12 38.12
CA GLY A 379 -26.73 -9.37 38.81
C GLY A 379 -27.64 -10.29 38.01
N GLU A 380 -27.54 -11.60 38.26
CA GLU A 380 -28.19 -12.65 37.45
C GLU A 380 -29.71 -12.44 37.30
N GLU A 381 -30.40 -12.15 38.41
CA GLU A 381 -31.85 -12.00 38.42
C GLU A 381 -32.31 -10.80 37.58
N GLN A 382 -31.66 -9.64 37.72
CA GLN A 382 -31.99 -8.44 36.95
C GLN A 382 -31.61 -8.59 35.49
N ALA A 383 -30.50 -9.27 35.17
CA ALA A 383 -30.13 -9.56 33.79
C ALA A 383 -31.17 -10.46 33.10
N VAL A 384 -31.71 -11.46 33.81
CA VAL A 384 -32.82 -12.29 33.30
C VAL A 384 -34.09 -11.45 33.09
N LEU A 385 -34.43 -10.57 34.03
CA LEU A 385 -35.59 -9.67 33.90
C LEU A 385 -35.43 -8.70 32.72
N TRP A 386 -34.25 -8.10 32.57
CA TRP A 386 -33.92 -7.22 31.47
C TRP A 386 -34.00 -7.95 30.13
N ARG A 387 -33.43 -9.17 30.01
CA ARG A 387 -33.53 -9.98 28.78
C ARG A 387 -34.98 -10.32 28.44
N LYS A 388 -35.79 -10.70 29.44
CA LYS A 388 -37.23 -10.91 29.27
C LYS A 388 -37.96 -9.64 28.83
N GLN A 389 -37.57 -8.48 29.35
CA GLN A 389 -38.16 -7.19 28.98
C GLN A 389 -37.75 -6.76 27.57
N GLN A 390 -36.50 -6.98 27.16
CA GLN A 390 -36.04 -6.78 25.79
C GLN A 390 -36.71 -7.76 24.82
N ASP A 391 -36.90 -9.03 25.21
CA ASP A 391 -37.66 -10.00 24.43
C ASP A 391 -39.16 -9.68 24.36
N ALA A 392 -39.73 -9.05 25.39
CA ALA A 392 -41.11 -8.56 25.41
C ALA A 392 -41.29 -7.23 24.65
N ASN A 393 -40.23 -6.42 24.56
CA ASN A 393 -40.17 -5.16 23.80
C ASN A 393 -39.67 -5.36 22.36
N LYS A 394 -39.13 -6.54 22.01
CA LYS A 394 -39.09 -6.97 20.61
C LYS A 394 -40.52 -6.86 20.11
N PRO A 395 -40.78 -6.13 19.00
CA PRO A 395 -42.14 -5.86 18.58
C PRO A 395 -42.90 -7.19 18.47
N SER A 396 -43.84 -7.40 19.39
CA SER A 396 -44.91 -8.37 19.18
C SER A 396 -45.64 -7.86 17.96
N ILE A 397 -45.52 -8.57 16.84
CA ILE A 397 -46.18 -8.20 15.59
C ILE A 397 -47.68 -8.11 15.92
N PRO A 398 -48.34 -6.96 15.75
CA PRO A 398 -49.76 -6.84 16.00
C PRO A 398 -50.50 -7.89 15.17
N THR A 399 -51.32 -8.71 15.81
CA THR A 399 -52.38 -9.45 15.13
C THR A 399 -53.46 -8.44 14.72
N GLU A 400 -53.18 -7.64 13.70
CA GLU A 400 -54.23 -6.95 12.97
C GLU A 400 -54.71 -7.85 11.82
N ASP A 401 -56.03 -7.88 11.68
CA ASP A 401 -56.81 -8.64 10.72
C ASP A 401 -56.23 -8.53 9.30
N VAL A 402 -55.68 -9.64 8.77
CA VAL A 402 -55.04 -9.68 7.44
C VAL A 402 -56.13 -9.80 6.37
N SER A 403 -56.93 -8.75 6.20
CA SER A 403 -57.88 -8.67 5.08
C SER A 403 -57.37 -7.83 3.90
N GLU A 404 -56.25 -7.08 4.01
CA GLU A 404 -55.70 -6.33 2.86
C GLU A 404 -54.16 -6.17 2.91
N PRO A 405 -53.39 -6.77 1.99
CA PRO A 405 -52.00 -6.40 1.78
C PRO A 405 -51.94 -5.10 0.95
N LYS A 406 -51.51 -3.98 1.55
CA LYS A 406 -51.34 -2.70 0.84
C LYS A 406 -49.93 -2.15 0.99
N LEU A 407 -49.07 -2.48 0.02
CA LEU A 407 -47.99 -1.59 -0.41
C LEU A 407 -48.16 -1.33 -1.91
N ALA A 408 -48.98 -0.36 -2.28
CA ALA A 408 -49.12 0.07 -3.67
C ALA A 408 -47.98 1.05 -3.99
N LEU A 409 -46.89 0.56 -4.57
CA LEU A 409 -45.82 1.43 -5.07
C LEU A 409 -46.30 2.09 -6.37
N SER A 410 -46.45 3.42 -6.36
CA SER A 410 -46.65 4.24 -7.56
C SER A 410 -45.29 4.73 -8.08
N PRO A 411 -45.04 4.75 -9.39
CA PRO A 411 -43.80 5.32 -9.95
C PRO A 411 -43.60 6.79 -9.51
N PRO A 412 -42.36 7.25 -9.30
CA PRO A 412 -42.07 8.67 -9.03
C PRO A 412 -42.49 9.54 -10.23
N SER A 413 -42.91 10.78 -9.96
CA SER A 413 -43.27 11.74 -11.01
C SER A 413 -42.09 12.08 -11.93
N GLY A 414 -42.23 11.89 -13.25
CA GLY A 414 -41.21 12.17 -14.27
C GLY A 414 -41.47 11.44 -15.61
N VAL A 415 -40.67 11.72 -16.64
CA VAL A 415 -40.70 11.01 -17.94
C VAL A 415 -39.62 9.93 -17.95
N TYR A 416 -40.03 8.66 -18.02
CA TYR A 416 -39.15 7.49 -18.02
C TYR A 416 -39.57 6.53 -19.14
N THR A 417 -38.61 5.90 -19.82
CA THR A 417 -38.84 5.05 -21.02
C THR A 417 -38.50 3.58 -20.81
N GLY A 418 -38.17 3.15 -19.59
CA GLY A 418 -37.79 1.76 -19.25
C GLY A 418 -38.51 1.20 -18.01
N PRO A 419 -38.41 -0.13 -17.76
CA PRO A 419 -39.05 -0.77 -16.62
C PRO A 419 -38.46 -0.34 -15.28
N ILE A 420 -39.28 -0.37 -14.21
CA ILE A 420 -38.86 -0.08 -12.83
C ILE A 420 -38.45 -1.39 -12.17
N GLN A 421 -37.34 -1.40 -11.42
CA GLN A 421 -36.83 -2.55 -10.69
C GLN A 421 -37.29 -2.49 -9.22
N VAL A 422 -37.85 -3.58 -8.69
CA VAL A 422 -38.23 -3.69 -7.26
C VAL A 422 -37.39 -4.72 -6.53
N ASN A 423 -36.78 -4.32 -5.41
CA ASN A 423 -35.97 -5.17 -4.52
C ASN A 423 -36.71 -5.44 -3.21
N VAL A 424 -36.70 -6.68 -2.74
CA VAL A 424 -37.30 -7.09 -1.46
C VAL A 424 -36.16 -7.25 -0.45
N ALA A 425 -36.13 -6.42 0.61
CA ALA A 425 -35.03 -6.38 1.58
C ALA A 425 -35.50 -6.69 3.01
N GLY A 426 -34.66 -7.39 3.79
CA GLY A 426 -34.89 -7.69 5.20
C GLY A 426 -34.42 -9.09 5.63
N SER A 427 -34.30 -9.32 6.94
CA SER A 427 -33.87 -10.60 7.53
C SER A 427 -34.76 -11.79 7.13
N LEU A 428 -36.05 -11.56 6.93
CA LEU A 428 -37.04 -12.56 6.51
C LEU A 428 -36.87 -13.02 5.05
N ALA A 429 -36.35 -12.17 4.16
CA ALA A 429 -36.13 -12.53 2.76
C ALA A 429 -34.94 -13.49 2.56
N ARG A 430 -34.12 -13.69 3.60
CA ARG A 430 -32.91 -14.52 3.58
C ARG A 430 -33.09 -15.88 4.27
N ASP A 431 -34.25 -16.15 4.85
CA ASP A 431 -34.57 -17.45 5.44
C ASP A 431 -34.97 -18.43 4.32
N PRO A 432 -34.23 -19.53 4.10
CA PRO A 432 -34.56 -20.52 3.07
C PRO A 432 -35.90 -21.24 3.29
N LYS A 433 -36.55 -21.05 4.44
CA LYS A 433 -37.90 -21.57 4.74
C LYS A 433 -39.02 -20.62 4.31
N ILE A 434 -38.71 -19.38 3.93
CA ILE A 434 -39.69 -18.35 3.56
C ILE A 434 -39.75 -18.22 2.04
N THR A 435 -40.94 -18.37 1.46
CA THR A 435 -41.20 -18.10 0.04
C THR A 435 -41.76 -16.69 -0.15
N ILE A 436 -41.22 -15.95 -1.12
CA ILE A 436 -41.81 -14.66 -1.53
C ILE A 436 -42.85 -14.93 -2.61
N ARG A 437 -44.08 -14.47 -2.38
CA ARG A 437 -45.10 -14.42 -3.42
C ARG A 437 -45.36 -12.98 -3.86
N TYR A 438 -45.57 -12.78 -5.17
CA TYR A 438 -45.92 -11.48 -5.71
C TYR A 438 -46.98 -11.54 -6.82
N THR A 439 -47.70 -10.44 -7.03
CA THR A 439 -48.57 -10.22 -8.20
C THR A 439 -48.32 -8.84 -8.82
N LEU A 440 -48.64 -8.70 -10.11
CA LEU A 440 -48.67 -7.42 -10.82
C LEU A 440 -50.13 -7.07 -11.11
N SER A 441 -50.63 -5.98 -10.54
CA SER A 441 -51.95 -5.38 -10.81
C SER A 441 -53.21 -6.10 -10.28
N GLY A 442 -53.13 -6.97 -9.26
CA GLY A 442 -54.28 -7.37 -8.43
C GLY A 442 -54.47 -8.88 -8.14
N ALA A 443 -55.30 -9.16 -7.10
CA ALA A 443 -55.61 -10.42 -6.39
C ALA A 443 -54.41 -11.19 -5.77
N LEU A 444 -54.70 -12.12 -4.83
CA LEU A 444 -53.72 -12.82 -3.99
C LEU A 444 -52.48 -13.31 -4.78
N PRO A 445 -51.26 -13.16 -4.24
CA PRO A 445 -50.02 -13.52 -4.93
C PRO A 445 -50.02 -14.97 -5.48
N ASP A 446 -49.80 -15.14 -6.79
CA ASP A 446 -49.90 -16.43 -7.51
C ASP A 446 -48.56 -16.95 -8.06
N ARG A 447 -47.52 -16.11 -8.09
CA ARG A 447 -46.16 -16.49 -8.49
C ARG A 447 -45.30 -16.85 -7.30
N TRP A 448 -44.50 -17.90 -7.47
CA TRP A 448 -43.64 -18.47 -6.44
C TRP A 448 -42.17 -18.20 -6.77
N SER A 449 -41.41 -17.72 -5.79
CA SER A 449 -39.95 -17.72 -5.84
C SER A 449 -39.40 -18.14 -4.47
N PRO A 450 -38.51 -19.16 -4.40
CA PRO A 450 -37.96 -19.63 -3.14
C PRO A 450 -37.11 -18.57 -2.44
N LEU A 451 -36.54 -17.60 -3.18
CA LEU A 451 -35.91 -16.38 -2.71
C LEU A 451 -35.84 -15.44 -3.91
N TYR A 452 -36.42 -14.24 -3.81
CA TYR A 452 -36.34 -13.25 -4.89
C TYR A 452 -35.31 -12.17 -4.57
N GLU A 453 -34.09 -12.34 -5.08
CA GLU A 453 -33.10 -11.27 -5.20
C GLU A 453 -32.82 -11.06 -6.71
N GLY A 454 -33.63 -10.21 -7.33
CA GLY A 454 -33.55 -9.87 -8.75
C GLY A 454 -34.39 -8.64 -9.05
N GLY A 455 -34.33 -8.16 -10.29
CA GLY A 455 -35.17 -7.04 -10.71
C GLY A 455 -36.49 -7.43 -11.36
N LEU A 456 -37.63 -7.04 -10.78
CA LEU A 456 -38.94 -7.22 -11.45
C LEU A 456 -39.22 -6.00 -12.29
N ASN A 457 -39.37 -6.18 -13.61
CA ASN A 457 -39.75 -5.12 -14.52
C ASN A 457 -41.27 -4.85 -14.43
N ILE A 458 -41.65 -3.69 -13.89
CA ILE A 458 -43.05 -3.24 -13.86
C ILE A 458 -43.25 -2.05 -14.81
N SER A 459 -44.34 -2.07 -15.61
CA SER A 459 -44.70 -0.96 -16.47
C SER A 459 -45.34 0.19 -15.68
N LYS A 460 -45.43 1.39 -16.28
CA LYS A 460 -45.98 2.61 -15.65
C LYS A 460 -47.39 2.43 -15.06
N ASP A 461 -48.16 1.48 -15.60
CA ASP A 461 -49.55 1.23 -15.24
C ASP A 461 -49.72 0.00 -14.32
N GLN A 462 -48.61 -0.57 -13.84
CA GLN A 462 -48.58 -1.73 -12.96
C GLN A 462 -48.15 -1.36 -11.54
N TYR A 463 -48.71 -2.06 -10.55
CA TYR A 463 -48.29 -1.99 -9.15
C TYR A 463 -47.95 -3.40 -8.65
N LEU A 464 -46.93 -3.49 -7.80
CA LEU A 464 -46.45 -4.75 -7.23
C LEU A 464 -47.08 -4.97 -5.86
N VAL A 465 -47.60 -6.17 -5.61
CA VAL A 465 -47.99 -6.64 -4.27
C VAL A 465 -47.04 -7.76 -3.89
N VAL A 466 -46.34 -7.64 -2.75
CA VAL A 466 -45.37 -8.63 -2.25
C VAL A 466 -45.80 -9.13 -0.89
N ALA A 467 -45.73 -10.44 -0.68
CA ALA A 467 -45.95 -11.06 0.62
C ALA A 467 -44.93 -12.18 0.88
N ALA A 468 -44.43 -12.27 2.12
CA ALA A 468 -43.62 -13.39 2.58
C ALA A 468 -44.54 -14.47 3.16
N LEU A 469 -44.29 -15.73 2.79
CA LEU A 469 -45.02 -16.91 3.27
C LEU A 469 -44.06 -17.87 3.95
N ASP A 470 -44.34 -18.19 5.20
CA ASP A 470 -43.70 -19.31 5.91
C ASP A 470 -44.59 -20.55 5.76
N GLU A 471 -44.10 -21.55 5.02
CA GLU A 471 -44.83 -22.79 4.76
C GLU A 471 -45.10 -23.60 6.03
N SER A 472 -44.36 -23.36 7.12
CA SER A 472 -44.54 -24.06 8.39
C SER A 472 -45.60 -23.43 9.30
N SER A 473 -45.93 -22.15 9.11
CA SER A 473 -46.83 -21.40 10.01
C SER A 473 -48.08 -20.80 9.33
N SER A 474 -48.20 -20.85 8.00
CA SER A 474 -49.30 -20.25 7.24
C SER A 474 -49.45 -18.73 7.45
N VAL A 475 -48.41 -18.06 7.95
CA VAL A 475 -48.42 -16.62 8.24
C VAL A 475 -47.99 -15.84 7.00
N VAL A 476 -48.73 -14.77 6.69
CA VAL A 476 -48.45 -13.84 5.60
C VAL A 476 -47.96 -12.52 6.20
N GLN A 477 -46.74 -12.09 5.85
CA GLN A 477 -46.17 -10.80 6.31
C GLN A 477 -45.93 -9.84 5.14
N SER A 478 -46.14 -8.54 5.37
CA SER A 478 -45.78 -7.48 4.42
C SER A 478 -44.27 -7.26 4.43
N VAL A 479 -43.66 -7.15 3.24
CA VAL A 479 -42.21 -6.92 3.10
C VAL A 479 -41.96 -5.53 2.52
N ARG A 480 -40.94 -4.83 3.03
CA ARG A 480 -40.51 -3.55 2.48
C ARG A 480 -39.90 -3.78 1.10
N ALA A 481 -40.37 -3.03 0.12
CA ALA A 481 -39.93 -3.11 -1.26
C ALA A 481 -39.42 -1.74 -1.72
N ASP A 482 -38.17 -1.68 -2.18
CA ASP A 482 -37.56 -0.47 -2.73
C ASP A 482 -37.62 -0.48 -4.26
N TYR A 483 -37.85 0.67 -4.90
CA TYR A 483 -37.85 0.80 -6.35
C TYR A 483 -36.66 1.62 -6.86
N ARG A 484 -36.18 1.30 -8.07
CA ARG A 484 -35.28 2.18 -8.84
C ARG A 484 -35.69 2.22 -10.31
N VAL A 485 -35.47 3.37 -10.94
CA VAL A 485 -35.62 3.55 -12.38
C VAL A 485 -34.41 2.93 -13.07
N ALA A 486 -34.62 2.07 -14.07
CA ALA A 486 -33.53 1.51 -14.87
C ALA A 486 -32.73 2.60 -15.59
N SER A 487 -31.42 2.37 -15.77
CA SER A 487 -30.55 3.21 -16.60
C SER A 487 -31.17 3.47 -17.98
N GLN A 488 -30.96 4.68 -18.54
CA GLN A 488 -31.37 4.99 -19.91
C GLN A 488 -30.57 4.20 -20.96
N THR A 489 -29.48 3.55 -20.55
CA THR A 489 -28.61 2.74 -21.41
C THR A 489 -28.88 1.24 -21.22
N PRO A 490 -29.16 0.47 -22.29
CA PRO A 490 -29.37 -0.98 -22.21
C PRO A 490 -28.20 -1.71 -21.54
N TYR A 491 -28.48 -2.73 -20.73
CA TYR A 491 -27.46 -3.59 -20.13
C TYR A 491 -27.06 -4.73 -21.06
N GLY A 492 -25.86 -5.27 -20.86
CA GLY A 492 -25.37 -6.43 -21.62
C GLY A 492 -26.23 -7.68 -21.46
N LEU A 493 -26.78 -7.93 -20.26
CA LEU A 493 -27.71 -9.03 -19.99
C LEU A 493 -28.90 -8.50 -19.18
N ASN A 494 -30.10 -9.02 -19.45
CA ASN A 494 -31.34 -8.55 -18.82
C ASN A 494 -31.72 -9.33 -17.55
N LYS A 495 -31.10 -10.50 -17.31
CA LYS A 495 -31.37 -11.35 -16.15
C LYS A 495 -30.18 -12.25 -15.87
N ARG A 496 -30.04 -12.66 -14.60
CA ARG A 496 -29.10 -13.70 -14.18
C ARG A 496 -29.49 -15.05 -14.79
N PRO A 497 -28.59 -15.75 -15.51
CA PRO A 497 -28.81 -17.13 -15.90
C PRO A 497 -28.84 -18.06 -14.68
N ARG A 498 -29.59 -19.16 -14.75
CA ARG A 498 -29.49 -20.25 -13.76
C ARG A 498 -28.12 -20.91 -13.85
N HIS A 499 -27.69 -21.59 -12.79
CA HIS A 499 -26.47 -22.39 -12.82
C HIS A 499 -26.53 -23.43 -13.96
N ALA A 500 -25.40 -23.65 -14.62
CA ALA A 500 -25.32 -24.55 -15.76
C ALA A 500 -25.54 -26.01 -15.32
N GLU A 501 -26.59 -26.65 -15.83
CA GLU A 501 -26.92 -28.06 -15.53
C GLU A 501 -26.12 -29.01 -16.44
N ALA A 502 -24.94 -29.43 -15.99
CA ALA A 502 -24.07 -30.37 -16.69
C ALA A 502 -23.55 -31.48 -15.76
N TYR A 503 -23.08 -32.60 -16.33
CA TYR A 503 -22.48 -33.69 -15.55
C TYR A 503 -21.06 -33.32 -15.15
N ILE A 504 -20.87 -32.83 -13.92
CA ILE A 504 -19.56 -32.46 -13.36
C ILE A 504 -19.26 -33.36 -12.15
N PRO A 505 -18.42 -34.40 -12.29
CA PRO A 505 -18.08 -35.31 -11.19
C PRO A 505 -17.27 -34.63 -10.06
N ASP A 506 -17.39 -35.15 -8.84
CA ASP A 506 -16.62 -34.67 -7.68
C ASP A 506 -15.16 -35.16 -7.66
N GLU A 507 -14.83 -36.21 -8.43
CA GLU A 507 -13.47 -36.75 -8.52
C GLU A 507 -12.95 -36.65 -9.96
N ILE A 508 -11.69 -36.23 -10.14
CA ILE A 508 -11.03 -36.14 -11.46
C ILE A 508 -11.11 -37.48 -12.20
N ALA A 509 -10.95 -38.60 -11.49
CA ALA A 509 -10.99 -39.94 -12.08
C ALA A 509 -12.37 -40.34 -12.65
N ALA A 510 -13.45 -39.65 -12.24
CA ALA A 510 -14.81 -39.91 -12.69
C ALA A 510 -15.22 -39.06 -13.91
N PHE A 511 -14.35 -38.14 -14.37
CA PHE A 511 -14.60 -37.36 -15.57
C PHE A 511 -14.68 -38.26 -16.82
N PRO A 512 -15.66 -38.01 -17.71
CA PRO A 512 -15.82 -38.80 -18.92
C PRO A 512 -14.64 -38.59 -19.87
N LYS A 513 -14.36 -39.62 -20.69
CA LYS A 513 -13.25 -39.61 -21.63
C LYS A 513 -13.44 -38.61 -22.77
N ASN A 514 -14.67 -38.36 -23.19
CA ASN A 514 -14.98 -37.39 -24.25
C ASN A 514 -15.67 -36.15 -23.66
N LEU A 515 -15.37 -34.98 -24.23
CA LEU A 515 -15.95 -33.70 -23.83
C LEU A 515 -17.47 -33.65 -24.05
N SER A 516 -17.94 -34.25 -25.14
CA SER A 516 -19.38 -34.34 -25.46
C SER A 516 -20.23 -35.01 -24.37
N GLU A 517 -19.64 -35.92 -23.59
CA GLU A 517 -20.32 -36.66 -22.52
C GLU A 517 -20.58 -35.80 -21.25
N LEU A 518 -19.88 -34.65 -21.10
CA LEU A 518 -20.14 -33.72 -19.99
C LEU A 518 -21.47 -32.97 -20.14
N GLY A 519 -21.97 -32.83 -21.38
CA GLY A 519 -23.19 -32.06 -21.65
C GLY A 519 -23.04 -30.54 -21.47
N ILE A 520 -21.83 -30.00 -21.37
CA ILE A 520 -21.58 -28.56 -21.14
C ILE A 520 -21.77 -27.68 -22.38
N PHE A 521 -21.92 -28.27 -23.58
CA PHE A 521 -22.17 -27.56 -24.83
C PHE A 521 -23.56 -27.89 -25.38
N ALA A 522 -24.36 -26.87 -25.69
CA ALA A 522 -25.60 -27.01 -26.46
C ALA A 522 -25.29 -27.35 -27.92
N ASP A 523 -24.19 -26.79 -28.46
CA ASP A 523 -23.63 -27.15 -29.74
C ASP A 523 -22.09 -27.13 -29.66
N LEU A 524 -21.50 -28.32 -29.66
CA LEU A 524 -20.06 -28.50 -29.60
C LEU A 524 -19.35 -27.99 -30.86
N ALA A 525 -20.00 -28.07 -32.03
CA ALA A 525 -19.42 -27.68 -33.31
C ALA A 525 -19.28 -26.17 -33.48
N SER A 526 -20.10 -25.36 -32.81
CA SER A 526 -19.96 -23.89 -32.73
C SER A 526 -19.24 -23.42 -31.44
N SER A 527 -18.93 -24.34 -30.52
CA SER A 527 -18.47 -24.05 -29.16
C SER A 527 -19.49 -23.21 -28.37
N GLN A 528 -20.79 -23.46 -28.56
CA GLN A 528 -21.86 -22.78 -27.82
C GLN A 528 -22.16 -23.55 -26.52
N PRO A 529 -21.85 -22.99 -25.34
CA PRO A 529 -22.18 -23.63 -24.07
C PRO A 529 -23.70 -23.74 -23.87
N ILE A 530 -24.12 -24.61 -22.95
CA ILE A 530 -25.51 -24.66 -22.49
C ILE A 530 -25.93 -23.34 -21.79
N GLU A 531 -27.24 -23.17 -21.57
CA GLU A 531 -27.74 -22.06 -20.74
C GLU A 531 -27.10 -22.11 -19.34
N GLY A 532 -26.77 -20.94 -18.80
CA GLY A 532 -26.15 -20.80 -17.49
C GLY A 532 -24.68 -20.36 -17.49
N PHE A 533 -24.03 -20.38 -18.66
CA PHE A 533 -22.69 -19.84 -18.87
C PHE A 533 -22.74 -18.39 -19.38
N ILE A 534 -22.14 -17.47 -18.62
CA ILE A 534 -22.03 -16.05 -18.93
C ILE A 534 -20.68 -15.79 -19.60
N PRO A 535 -20.64 -15.25 -20.84
CA PRO A 535 -19.38 -14.93 -21.50
C PRO A 535 -18.67 -13.75 -20.81
N TYR A 536 -17.34 -13.80 -20.74
CA TYR A 536 -16.51 -12.69 -20.28
C TYR A 536 -15.17 -12.62 -21.02
N ARG A 537 -14.51 -11.47 -20.92
CA ARG A 537 -13.20 -11.18 -21.52
C ARG A 537 -12.30 -10.48 -20.50
N LEU A 538 -11.00 -10.77 -20.60
CA LEU A 538 -9.95 -10.02 -19.92
C LEU A 538 -9.55 -8.82 -20.77
N THR A 539 -9.34 -7.66 -20.15
CA THR A 539 -8.90 -6.43 -20.82
C THR A 539 -7.48 -6.56 -21.38
N ASN A 540 -6.58 -7.14 -20.60
CA ASN A 540 -5.23 -7.51 -21.03
C ASN A 540 -5.03 -9.02 -20.82
N PRO A 541 -5.29 -9.86 -21.83
CA PRO A 541 -5.18 -11.32 -21.70
C PRO A 541 -3.71 -11.77 -21.67
N VAL A 542 -3.47 -12.96 -21.12
CA VAL A 542 -2.17 -13.64 -21.24
C VAL A 542 -1.78 -13.70 -22.72
N TRP A 543 -0.57 -13.25 -23.03
CA TRP A 543 -0.13 -13.13 -24.40
C TRP A 543 0.28 -14.50 -24.96
N GLU A 544 -0.52 -15.01 -25.90
CA GLU A 544 -0.23 -16.20 -26.68
C GLU A 544 -0.45 -15.94 -28.18
N PRO A 545 0.60 -16.01 -29.02
CA PRO A 545 0.50 -15.69 -30.44
C PRO A 545 -0.36 -16.71 -31.18
N TYR A 546 -1.24 -16.21 -32.06
CA TYR A 546 -2.24 -16.96 -32.84
C TYR A 546 -3.29 -17.71 -32.02
N VAL A 547 -3.27 -17.64 -30.69
CA VAL A 547 -4.23 -18.34 -29.84
C VAL A 547 -5.24 -17.34 -29.29
N SER A 548 -6.51 -17.61 -29.55
CA SER A 548 -7.62 -16.89 -28.92
C SER A 548 -8.24 -17.76 -27.84
N VAL A 549 -8.63 -17.14 -26.73
CA VAL A 549 -9.26 -17.84 -25.60
C VAL A 549 -10.64 -17.25 -25.36
N LYS A 550 -11.68 -18.07 -25.53
CA LYS A 550 -13.05 -17.75 -25.13
C LYS A 550 -13.30 -18.23 -23.72
N ARG A 551 -14.02 -17.44 -22.92
CA ARG A 551 -14.24 -17.72 -21.50
C ARG A 551 -15.70 -17.55 -21.12
N TRP A 552 -16.18 -18.44 -20.27
CA TRP A 552 -17.50 -18.36 -19.66
C TRP A 552 -17.47 -18.71 -18.19
N LEU A 553 -18.32 -18.06 -17.42
CA LEU A 553 -18.51 -18.29 -15.99
C LEU A 553 -19.94 -18.76 -15.73
N SER A 554 -20.11 -19.80 -14.92
CA SER A 554 -21.39 -20.14 -14.32
C SER A 554 -21.27 -20.06 -12.81
N VAL A 555 -22.16 -19.29 -12.18
CA VAL A 555 -22.21 -19.11 -10.72
C VAL A 555 -23.41 -19.87 -10.18
N PRO A 556 -23.29 -20.64 -9.08
CA PRO A 556 -24.40 -21.37 -8.49
C PRO A 556 -25.59 -20.44 -8.19
N ASP A 557 -26.80 -20.99 -8.30
CA ASP A 557 -28.00 -20.24 -7.98
C ASP A 557 -27.92 -19.70 -6.55
N PHE A 558 -28.36 -18.46 -6.35
CA PHE A 558 -28.38 -17.76 -5.06
C PHE A 558 -27.01 -17.50 -4.40
N LYS A 559 -25.89 -17.81 -5.06
CA LYS A 559 -24.54 -17.46 -4.58
C LYS A 559 -24.02 -16.20 -5.25
N HIS A 560 -23.11 -15.49 -4.61
CA HIS A 560 -22.57 -14.24 -5.15
C HIS A 560 -21.05 -14.31 -5.28
N ILE A 561 -20.52 -13.55 -6.22
CA ILE A 561 -19.11 -13.27 -6.38
C ILE A 561 -18.76 -12.16 -5.39
N GLU A 562 -17.82 -12.43 -4.51
CA GLU A 562 -17.22 -11.41 -3.65
C GLU A 562 -15.94 -10.91 -4.30
N PHE A 563 -15.50 -9.70 -3.97
CA PHE A 563 -14.16 -9.25 -4.35
C PHE A 563 -13.25 -9.19 -3.11
N LEU A 564 -12.11 -9.85 -3.19
CA LEU A 564 -11.03 -9.77 -2.19
C LEU A 564 -10.31 -8.41 -2.30
N GLU A 565 -9.30 -8.23 -1.46
CA GLU A 565 -8.35 -7.12 -1.59
C GLU A 565 -7.78 -7.03 -2.99
N GLN A 566 -7.44 -5.81 -3.41
CA GLN A 566 -6.89 -5.52 -4.75
C GLN A 566 -7.86 -5.83 -5.92
N GLY A 567 -9.13 -6.18 -5.60
CA GLY A 567 -10.21 -6.33 -6.58
C GLY A 567 -10.26 -7.70 -7.25
N ARG A 568 -9.59 -8.74 -6.74
CA ARG A 568 -9.68 -10.12 -7.24
C ARG A 568 -11.04 -10.73 -6.90
N ALA A 569 -11.69 -11.44 -7.83
CA ALA A 569 -12.94 -12.15 -7.53
C ALA A 569 -12.70 -13.41 -6.69
N ASN A 570 -13.45 -13.52 -5.60
CA ASN A 570 -13.68 -14.75 -4.85
C ASN A 570 -14.98 -15.39 -5.36
N LEU A 571 -14.83 -16.46 -6.13
CA LEU A 571 -15.97 -17.17 -6.70
C LEU A 571 -16.54 -18.15 -5.67
N PRO A 572 -17.88 -18.26 -5.54
CA PRO A 572 -18.47 -19.17 -4.56
C PRO A 572 -18.24 -20.64 -4.97
N PRO A 573 -18.06 -21.57 -4.00
CA PRO A 573 -17.94 -22.99 -4.26
C PRO A 573 -19.09 -23.53 -5.13
N GLY A 574 -18.74 -24.35 -6.13
CA GLY A 574 -19.64 -24.83 -7.18
C GLY A 574 -19.59 -24.00 -8.46
N SER A 575 -18.95 -22.83 -8.47
CA SER A 575 -18.78 -22.05 -9.71
C SER A 575 -17.98 -22.84 -10.74
N LEU A 576 -18.38 -22.71 -12.01
CA LEU A 576 -17.75 -23.36 -13.15
C LEU A 576 -17.13 -22.32 -14.06
N ILE A 577 -15.87 -22.53 -14.44
CA ILE A 577 -15.21 -21.71 -15.43
C ILE A 577 -14.80 -22.55 -16.63
N LEU A 578 -15.27 -22.13 -17.80
CA LEU A 578 -15.04 -22.81 -19.05
C LEU A 578 -14.13 -21.94 -19.91
N GLN A 579 -13.05 -22.52 -20.40
CA GLN A 579 -12.14 -21.88 -21.34
C GLN A 579 -11.97 -22.71 -22.59
N HIS A 580 -11.89 -22.04 -23.73
CA HIS A 580 -11.75 -22.68 -25.01
C HIS A 580 -10.66 -22.00 -25.82
N PHE A 581 -9.63 -22.77 -26.19
CA PHE A 581 -8.41 -22.29 -26.82
C PHE A 581 -8.42 -22.66 -28.30
N ASP A 582 -8.30 -21.65 -29.15
CA ASP A 582 -8.29 -21.83 -30.59
C ASP A 582 -7.06 -21.24 -31.22
N LEU A 583 -6.39 -22.03 -32.04
CA LEU A 583 -5.37 -21.57 -32.96
C LEU A 583 -6.04 -20.97 -34.19
N THR A 584 -5.67 -19.73 -34.50
CA THR A 584 -6.07 -19.03 -35.73
C THR A 584 -4.80 -18.62 -36.48
N PRO A 585 -4.29 -19.48 -37.39
CA PRO A 585 -3.20 -19.11 -38.28
C PRO A 585 -3.66 -17.98 -39.20
N ASN A 586 -2.80 -17.00 -39.50
CA ASN A 586 -3.00 -15.87 -40.43
C ASN A 586 -4.10 -16.08 -41.51
N ASN A 587 -5.36 -15.73 -41.20
CA ASN A 587 -6.54 -15.82 -42.06
C ASN A 587 -7.01 -17.23 -42.49
N ALA A 588 -6.64 -18.28 -41.75
CA ALA A 588 -7.08 -19.65 -41.97
C ALA A 588 -8.26 -20.07 -41.06
N SER A 589 -8.84 -21.24 -41.35
CA SER A 589 -9.88 -21.85 -40.54
C SER A 589 -9.41 -22.08 -39.09
N ARG A 590 -10.24 -21.69 -38.13
CA ARG A 590 -10.05 -21.86 -36.68
C ARG A 590 -9.83 -23.35 -36.35
N ILE A 591 -8.74 -23.66 -35.65
CA ILE A 591 -8.42 -25.01 -35.15
C ILE A 591 -8.51 -24.99 -33.63
N ARG A 592 -9.36 -25.84 -33.07
CA ARG A 592 -9.49 -26.02 -31.62
C ARG A 592 -8.30 -26.81 -31.10
N LEU A 593 -7.67 -26.28 -30.04
CA LEU A 593 -6.56 -26.93 -29.36
C LEU A 593 -7.07 -27.68 -28.13
N GLU A 594 -7.69 -26.96 -27.20
CA GLU A 594 -8.13 -27.53 -25.92
C GLU A 594 -9.34 -26.80 -25.34
N THR A 595 -10.06 -27.52 -24.48
CA THR A 595 -11.10 -26.97 -23.60
C THR A 595 -10.70 -27.25 -22.15
N ARG A 596 -10.64 -26.22 -21.32
CA ARG A 596 -10.42 -26.36 -19.88
C ARG A 596 -11.71 -26.11 -19.13
N LEU A 597 -12.00 -26.96 -18.16
CA LEU A 597 -13.11 -26.79 -17.24
C LEU A 597 -12.55 -26.77 -15.82
N ILE A 598 -12.89 -25.72 -15.09
CA ILE A 598 -12.49 -25.52 -13.70
C ILE A 598 -13.74 -25.47 -12.83
N ARG A 599 -13.76 -26.28 -11.78
CA ARG A 599 -14.76 -26.22 -10.72
C ARG A 599 -14.13 -25.62 -9.48
N VAL A 600 -14.80 -24.61 -8.93
CA VAL A 600 -14.41 -23.97 -7.66
C VAL A 600 -14.89 -24.84 -6.51
N GLY A 601 -13.97 -25.32 -5.66
CA GLY A 601 -14.30 -26.08 -4.44
C GLY A 601 -14.36 -25.20 -3.19
N GLN A 602 -14.39 -25.84 -2.01
CA GLN A 602 -14.28 -25.16 -0.71
C GLN A 602 -12.81 -25.03 -0.32
N ASN A 603 -12.42 -24.03 0.48
CA ASN A 603 -11.05 -23.85 1.00
C ASN A 603 -9.96 -23.95 -0.10
N ASP A 604 -10.17 -23.27 -1.22
CA ASP A 604 -9.26 -23.24 -2.38
C ASP A 604 -8.96 -24.61 -3.04
N THR A 605 -9.79 -25.63 -2.79
CA THR A 605 -9.67 -26.93 -3.47
C THR A 605 -10.31 -26.87 -4.86
N HIS A 606 -9.66 -26.19 -5.80
CA HIS A 606 -10.11 -26.15 -7.19
C HIS A 606 -9.83 -27.48 -7.90
N GLN A 607 -10.68 -27.81 -8.86
CA GLN A 607 -10.50 -28.97 -9.74
C GLN A 607 -10.49 -28.49 -11.18
N ALA A 608 -9.36 -28.64 -11.86
CA ALA A 608 -9.24 -28.33 -13.28
C ALA A 608 -9.03 -29.61 -14.10
N VAL A 609 -9.79 -29.73 -15.19
CA VAL A 609 -9.60 -30.76 -16.21
C VAL A 609 -9.42 -30.12 -17.58
N THR A 610 -8.60 -30.77 -18.40
CA THR A 610 -8.29 -30.30 -19.75
C THR A 610 -8.65 -31.36 -20.77
N TYR A 611 -9.39 -30.98 -21.80
CA TYR A 611 -9.76 -31.83 -22.93
C TYR A 611 -9.01 -31.40 -24.18
N LEU A 612 -8.23 -32.30 -24.77
CA LEU A 612 -7.46 -32.11 -26.00
C LEU A 612 -8.33 -32.43 -27.23
N TRP A 613 -8.46 -31.48 -28.16
CA TRP A 613 -9.30 -31.68 -29.34
C TRP A 613 -8.72 -32.71 -30.32
N LYS A 614 -9.61 -33.54 -30.87
CA LYS A 614 -9.26 -34.52 -31.92
C LYS A 614 -8.86 -33.79 -33.21
N GLU A 615 -8.02 -34.43 -34.02
CA GLU A 615 -7.58 -33.86 -35.31
C GLU A 615 -8.75 -33.58 -36.26
N ASP A 616 -9.81 -34.41 -36.20
CA ASP A 616 -11.03 -34.23 -37.00
C ASP A 616 -11.98 -33.14 -36.48
N GLN A 617 -11.66 -32.52 -35.34
CA GLN A 617 -12.42 -31.43 -34.71
C GLN A 617 -13.86 -31.82 -34.32
N SER A 618 -14.15 -33.12 -34.24
CA SER A 618 -15.48 -33.64 -33.90
C SER A 618 -15.79 -33.60 -32.39
N ASP A 619 -14.75 -33.73 -31.56
CA ASP A 619 -14.84 -33.81 -30.10
C ASP A 619 -13.45 -33.62 -29.47
N ALA A 620 -13.34 -33.69 -28.14
CA ALA A 620 -12.08 -33.63 -27.40
C ALA A 620 -11.98 -34.76 -26.36
N ARG A 621 -10.75 -35.20 -26.07
CA ARG A 621 -10.46 -36.28 -25.12
C ARG A 621 -9.85 -35.73 -23.84
N LEU A 622 -10.25 -36.26 -22.69
CA LEU A 622 -9.66 -35.91 -21.39
C LEU A 622 -8.15 -36.17 -21.42
N SER A 623 -7.37 -35.16 -21.03
CA SER A 623 -5.92 -35.24 -20.90
C SER A 623 -5.57 -36.00 -19.63
N GLU A 624 -4.85 -37.12 -19.75
CA GLU A 624 -4.41 -37.94 -18.60
C GLU A 624 -3.01 -37.54 -18.09
N THR A 625 -2.20 -36.92 -18.95
CA THR A 625 -0.82 -36.46 -18.66
C THR A 625 -0.52 -35.21 -19.49
N MET A 626 0.50 -34.42 -19.11
CA MET A 626 1.00 -33.33 -19.96
C MET A 626 1.23 -33.82 -21.41
N ASN A 627 0.67 -33.09 -22.36
CA ASN A 627 0.85 -33.36 -23.79
C ASN A 627 1.53 -32.15 -24.44
N MET A 628 2.56 -32.42 -25.25
CA MET A 628 3.21 -31.41 -26.07
C MET A 628 2.93 -31.71 -27.54
N GLN A 629 2.22 -30.82 -28.22
CA GLN A 629 1.90 -30.91 -29.64
C GLN A 629 2.77 -29.93 -30.45
N ASP A 630 3.46 -30.40 -31.49
CA ASP A 630 4.08 -29.52 -32.48
C ASP A 630 2.98 -28.91 -33.38
N LEU A 631 2.85 -27.58 -33.33
CA LEU A 631 1.93 -26.79 -34.16
C LEU A 631 2.62 -26.19 -35.38
N SER A 632 3.93 -26.37 -35.57
CA SER A 632 4.69 -25.74 -36.65
C SER A 632 4.08 -25.97 -38.02
N ALA A 633 3.72 -27.23 -38.33
CA ALA A 633 3.10 -27.56 -39.62
C ALA A 633 1.76 -26.83 -39.83
N LYS A 634 0.95 -26.67 -38.77
CA LYS A 634 -0.34 -25.96 -38.83
C LYS A 634 -0.19 -24.45 -39.05
N LEU A 635 0.98 -23.89 -38.72
CA LEU A 635 1.31 -22.48 -38.87
C LEU A 635 2.21 -22.19 -40.08
N GLY A 636 2.61 -23.21 -40.85
CA GLY A 636 3.57 -23.05 -41.94
C GLY A 636 5.00 -22.72 -41.47
N LEU A 637 5.36 -23.13 -40.25
CA LEU A 637 6.68 -22.93 -39.65
C LEU A 637 7.55 -24.19 -39.76
N PRO A 638 8.90 -24.08 -39.67
CA PRO A 638 9.80 -25.24 -39.56
C PRO A 638 9.43 -26.14 -38.36
N ALA A 639 9.61 -27.46 -38.51
CA ALA A 639 9.31 -28.42 -37.44
C ALA A 639 10.04 -28.06 -36.13
N GLY A 640 9.33 -28.13 -35.00
CA GLY A 640 9.85 -27.76 -33.68
C GLY A 640 9.84 -26.25 -33.35
N ASP A 641 9.53 -25.37 -34.30
CA ASP A 641 9.45 -23.92 -34.06
C ASP A 641 8.21 -23.46 -33.26
N ARG A 642 7.17 -24.30 -33.13
CA ARG A 642 6.03 -24.03 -32.27
C ARG A 642 5.54 -25.31 -31.62
N SER A 643 5.59 -25.38 -30.30
CA SER A 643 4.88 -26.40 -29.53
C SER A 643 3.79 -25.80 -28.65
N TRP A 644 2.71 -26.55 -28.48
CA TRP A 644 1.63 -26.25 -27.55
C TRP A 644 1.66 -27.28 -26.42
N ILE A 645 1.62 -26.80 -25.18
CA ILE A 645 1.59 -27.65 -24.00
C ILE A 645 0.17 -27.65 -23.45
N THR A 646 -0.46 -28.82 -23.51
CA THR A 646 -1.72 -29.11 -22.86
C THR A 646 -1.43 -29.77 -21.51
N PRO A 647 -1.82 -29.18 -20.37
CA PRO A 647 -1.52 -29.75 -19.06
C PRO A 647 -2.33 -31.04 -18.80
N GLY A 648 -1.74 -31.97 -18.04
CA GLY A 648 -2.44 -33.10 -17.45
C GLY A 648 -2.98 -32.76 -16.05
N PRO A 649 -3.66 -33.71 -15.36
CA PRO A 649 -4.28 -33.45 -14.06
C PRO A 649 -3.28 -33.14 -12.93
N MET A 650 -2.09 -33.74 -12.95
CA MET A 650 -1.02 -33.44 -11.98
C MET A 650 -0.33 -32.11 -12.26
N ASP A 651 -0.23 -31.74 -13.54
CA ASP A 651 0.32 -30.45 -13.95
C ASP A 651 -0.66 -29.34 -13.60
N ASN A 652 -1.95 -29.58 -13.85
CA ASN A 652 -3.05 -28.75 -13.36
C ASN A 652 -2.82 -28.47 -11.87
N LEU A 653 -2.56 -29.44 -10.98
CA LEU A 653 -2.26 -29.18 -9.57
C LEU A 653 -1.02 -28.31 -9.28
N SER A 654 0.04 -28.40 -10.11
CA SER A 654 1.23 -27.53 -9.98
C SER A 654 1.05 -26.13 -10.57
N PHE A 655 0.14 -25.99 -11.54
CA PHE A 655 -0.32 -24.72 -12.12
C PHE A 655 -1.55 -24.15 -11.36
N ASP A 656 -2.27 -24.96 -10.56
CA ASP A 656 -3.46 -24.73 -9.72
C ASP A 656 -3.07 -24.53 -8.24
N ASN A 657 -1.80 -24.28 -7.93
CA ASN A 657 -1.44 -23.90 -6.57
C ASN A 657 -2.20 -22.61 -6.23
N PRO A 658 -3.02 -22.57 -5.16
CA PRO A 658 -3.82 -21.40 -4.81
C PRO A 658 -2.99 -20.14 -4.52
N ARG A 659 -1.68 -20.30 -4.30
CA ARG A 659 -0.68 -19.24 -4.11
C ARG A 659 -0.08 -18.69 -5.41
N VAL A 660 -0.33 -19.34 -6.55
CA VAL A 660 0.15 -18.94 -7.88
C VAL A 660 -1.05 -18.33 -8.63
N PHE A 661 -0.93 -17.06 -9.05
CA PHE A 661 -2.02 -16.21 -9.60
C PHE A 661 -2.76 -16.69 -10.87
N TYR A 662 -2.65 -17.93 -11.29
CA TYR A 662 -3.29 -18.40 -12.51
C TYR A 662 -4.38 -19.34 -12.02
N TYR A 663 -5.65 -19.01 -12.22
CA TYR A 663 -6.16 -19.29 -13.55
C TYR A 663 -6.72 -18.09 -14.27
N HIS A 664 -7.56 -17.26 -13.68
CA HIS A 664 -8.36 -16.33 -14.46
C HIS A 664 -8.46 -15.07 -13.64
N ASP A 665 -7.74 -14.04 -14.07
CA ASP A 665 -7.75 -12.70 -13.53
C ASP A 665 -9.14 -12.07 -13.71
N ILE A 666 -10.16 -12.70 -13.13
CA ILE A 666 -11.50 -12.16 -12.92
C ILE A 666 -11.27 -11.19 -11.77
N SER A 667 -10.75 -10.03 -12.10
CA SER A 667 -10.56 -8.92 -11.19
C SER A 667 -11.37 -7.75 -11.68
N VAL A 668 -11.68 -6.83 -10.77
CA VAL A 668 -12.26 -5.52 -11.11
C VAL A 668 -11.46 -4.89 -12.25
N ALA A 669 -10.13 -4.90 -12.17
CA ALA A 669 -9.27 -4.27 -13.17
C ALA A 669 -9.35 -4.91 -14.57
N GLN A 670 -9.49 -6.23 -14.66
CA GLN A 670 -9.66 -6.91 -15.94
C GLN A 670 -11.08 -6.87 -16.49
N LEU A 671 -12.09 -6.84 -15.62
CA LEU A 671 -13.50 -6.81 -16.01
C LEU A 671 -14.01 -5.39 -16.32
N ASN A 672 -13.30 -4.34 -15.91
CA ASN A 672 -13.69 -2.95 -16.13
C ASN A 672 -13.46 -2.50 -17.59
N ALA A 673 -14.06 -3.22 -18.52
CA ALA A 673 -14.05 -2.96 -19.96
C ALA A 673 -15.36 -3.48 -20.58
N PRO A 674 -15.76 -2.93 -21.75
CA PRO A 674 -16.96 -3.38 -22.45
C PRO A 674 -16.79 -4.76 -23.11
N VAL A 675 -17.86 -5.55 -23.12
CA VAL A 675 -17.99 -6.77 -23.94
C VAL A 675 -19.37 -6.80 -24.60
N THR A 676 -19.45 -7.39 -25.81
CA THR A 676 -20.72 -7.63 -26.50
C THR A 676 -21.30 -8.98 -26.07
N TYR A 677 -22.51 -8.96 -25.52
CA TYR A 677 -23.21 -10.16 -25.08
C TYR A 677 -24.06 -10.75 -26.22
N PRO A 678 -23.77 -11.99 -26.69
CA PRO A 678 -24.47 -12.58 -27.84
C PRO A 678 -25.99 -12.72 -27.66
N GLN A 679 -26.46 -12.88 -26.43
CA GLN A 679 -27.87 -13.09 -26.10
C GLN A 679 -28.74 -11.84 -26.35
N THR A 680 -28.16 -10.65 -26.21
CA THR A 680 -28.86 -9.36 -26.33
C THR A 680 -28.37 -8.54 -27.52
N GLY A 681 -27.15 -8.80 -28.00
CA GLY A 681 -26.45 -7.97 -28.99
C GLY A 681 -25.91 -6.65 -28.42
N VAL A 682 -26.04 -6.41 -27.11
CA VAL A 682 -25.63 -5.16 -26.46
C VAL A 682 -24.17 -5.24 -26.03
N SER A 683 -23.41 -4.19 -26.33
CA SER A 683 -22.07 -3.97 -25.79
C SER A 683 -22.18 -3.12 -24.52
N ASP A 684 -21.67 -3.65 -23.41
CA ASP A 684 -21.74 -2.99 -22.11
C ASP A 684 -20.52 -3.34 -21.26
N ASN A 685 -20.18 -2.47 -20.30
CA ASN A 685 -19.15 -2.76 -19.31
C ASN A 685 -19.53 -4.02 -18.52
N GLN A 686 -18.60 -4.98 -18.41
CA GLN A 686 -18.89 -6.29 -17.82
C GLN A 686 -19.28 -6.17 -16.35
N ILE A 687 -18.62 -5.29 -15.59
CA ILE A 687 -18.96 -5.01 -14.19
C ILE A 687 -20.37 -4.43 -14.11
N ARG A 688 -20.73 -3.47 -14.98
CA ARG A 688 -22.08 -2.89 -14.99
C ARG A 688 -23.15 -3.94 -15.29
N THR A 689 -22.90 -4.79 -16.27
CA THR A 689 -23.81 -5.89 -16.60
C THR A 689 -23.93 -6.89 -15.45
N TRP A 690 -22.80 -7.35 -14.88
CA TRP A 690 -22.77 -8.35 -13.80
C TRP A 690 -23.40 -7.81 -12.50
N ASN A 691 -23.17 -6.53 -12.22
CA ASN A 691 -23.81 -5.80 -11.12
C ASN A 691 -25.34 -5.70 -11.34
N HIS A 692 -25.78 -5.40 -12.57
CA HIS A 692 -27.20 -5.34 -12.91
C HIS A 692 -27.92 -6.68 -12.73
N ILE A 693 -27.29 -7.79 -13.15
CA ILE A 693 -27.87 -9.13 -13.01
C ILE A 693 -27.64 -9.75 -11.62
N GLY A 694 -27.14 -9.01 -10.64
CA GLY A 694 -27.01 -9.50 -9.26
C GLY A 694 -26.02 -10.66 -9.11
N LEU A 695 -24.86 -10.57 -9.77
CA LEU A 695 -23.78 -11.55 -9.55
C LEU A 695 -22.90 -11.20 -8.36
N PHE A 696 -22.83 -9.94 -7.94
CA PHE A 696 -21.98 -9.49 -6.83
C PHE A 696 -22.74 -9.51 -5.50
N ASP A 697 -22.01 -9.78 -4.42
CA ASP A 697 -22.51 -9.78 -3.04
C ASP A 697 -22.89 -8.36 -2.60
N THR A 698 -22.06 -7.39 -3.02
CA THR A 698 -22.22 -5.98 -2.76
C THR A 698 -22.46 -5.26 -4.08
N ARG A 699 -23.58 -4.51 -4.15
CA ARG A 699 -23.91 -3.74 -5.35
C ARG A 699 -22.98 -2.54 -5.49
N ILE A 700 -22.39 -2.38 -6.67
CA ILE A 700 -21.54 -1.25 -7.03
C ILE A 700 -22.42 -0.12 -7.58
N GLU A 701 -22.21 1.13 -7.15
CA GLU A 701 -22.87 2.28 -7.76
C GLU A 701 -22.38 2.46 -9.21
N GLU A 702 -23.30 2.49 -10.18
CA GLU A 702 -22.93 2.55 -11.61
C GLU A 702 -22.09 3.79 -11.97
N ALA A 703 -22.32 4.91 -11.29
CA ALA A 703 -21.54 6.13 -11.46
C ALA A 703 -20.08 6.00 -11.04
N LEU A 704 -19.75 5.02 -10.19
CA LEU A 704 -18.38 4.75 -9.73
C LEU A 704 -17.64 3.77 -10.64
N ILE A 705 -18.34 2.98 -11.47
CA ILE A 705 -17.70 1.98 -12.34
C ILE A 705 -16.61 2.56 -13.24
N PRO A 706 -16.78 3.74 -13.88
CA PRO A 706 -15.71 4.37 -14.67
C PRO A 706 -14.47 4.77 -13.84
N ARG A 707 -14.59 4.86 -12.51
CA ARG A 707 -13.50 5.21 -11.58
C ARG A 707 -12.86 3.99 -10.93
N LEU A 708 -13.41 2.79 -11.13
CA LEU A 708 -12.79 1.56 -10.65
C LEU A 708 -11.46 1.32 -11.39
N PRO A 709 -10.49 0.64 -10.77
CA PRO A 709 -9.26 0.24 -11.46
C PRO A 709 -9.57 -0.47 -12.79
N SER A 710 -8.72 -0.24 -13.79
CA SER A 710 -8.78 -0.92 -15.09
C SER A 710 -7.38 -1.20 -15.59
N PHE A 711 -7.12 -2.40 -16.10
CA PHE A 711 -5.89 -2.67 -16.84
C PHE A 711 -5.96 -2.02 -18.22
N ALA A 712 -4.79 -1.71 -18.78
CA ALA A 712 -4.70 -1.24 -20.15
C ALA A 712 -4.31 -2.37 -21.10
N ALA A 713 -4.97 -2.38 -22.25
CA ALA A 713 -4.55 -3.20 -23.36
C ALA A 713 -3.28 -2.62 -24.00
N ILE A 714 -2.45 -3.49 -24.57
CA ILE A 714 -1.28 -3.07 -25.36
C ILE A 714 -1.76 -2.25 -26.56
N GLY A 715 -1.22 -1.03 -26.69
CA GLY A 715 -1.55 -0.10 -27.77
C GLY A 715 -2.80 0.76 -27.52
N ASP A 716 -3.34 0.79 -26.29
CA ASP A 716 -4.43 1.70 -25.95
C ASP A 716 -3.96 3.17 -25.97
N PRO A 717 -4.46 4.02 -26.88
CA PRO A 717 -4.02 5.41 -27.00
C PRO A 717 -4.47 6.28 -25.81
N ASN A 718 -5.41 5.81 -24.98
CA ASN A 718 -5.91 6.56 -23.83
C ASN A 718 -5.21 6.17 -22.51
N SER A 719 -4.22 5.26 -22.56
CA SER A 719 -3.48 4.81 -21.39
C SER A 719 -2.01 5.22 -21.48
N SER A 720 -1.40 5.55 -20.34
CA SER A 720 0.04 5.84 -20.29
C SER A 720 0.84 4.59 -20.65
N ILE A 721 2.03 4.79 -21.23
CA ILE A 721 2.95 3.72 -21.61
C ILE A 721 3.28 2.86 -20.38
N GLU A 722 3.55 3.50 -19.24
CA GLU A 722 3.78 2.81 -17.97
C GLU A 722 2.60 1.92 -17.56
N HIS A 723 1.37 2.43 -17.62
CA HIS A 723 0.20 1.65 -17.20
C HIS A 723 -0.03 0.44 -18.12
N GLN A 724 0.25 0.57 -19.41
CA GLN A 724 0.24 -0.54 -20.36
C GLN A 724 1.31 -1.59 -20.02
N VAL A 725 2.55 -1.17 -19.77
CA VAL A 725 3.64 -2.08 -19.41
C VAL A 725 3.36 -2.78 -18.09
N ARG A 726 2.95 -2.05 -17.06
CA ARG A 726 2.68 -2.64 -15.73
C ARG A 726 1.43 -3.52 -15.74
N SER A 727 0.43 -3.21 -16.57
CA SER A 727 -0.71 -4.14 -16.82
C SER A 727 -0.23 -5.43 -17.47
N TYR A 728 0.70 -5.35 -18.42
CA TYR A 728 1.28 -6.53 -19.07
C TYR A 728 2.09 -7.38 -18.10
N LEU A 729 2.97 -6.76 -17.29
CA LEU A 729 3.78 -7.46 -16.29
C LEU A 729 2.91 -8.10 -15.21
N HIS A 730 1.83 -7.42 -14.77
CA HIS A 730 0.89 -8.03 -13.84
C HIS A 730 0.27 -9.29 -14.44
N THR A 731 -0.38 -9.16 -15.61
CA THR A 731 -1.04 -10.31 -16.26
C THR A 731 -0.07 -11.46 -16.53
N ASN A 732 1.14 -11.19 -17.04
CA ASN A 732 2.01 -12.20 -17.62
C ASN A 732 3.16 -12.66 -16.69
N CYS A 733 3.45 -11.94 -15.60
CA CYS A 733 4.61 -12.22 -14.76
C CYS A 733 4.29 -12.31 -13.26
N ALA A 734 3.23 -11.65 -12.76
CA ALA A 734 2.98 -11.52 -11.32
C ALA A 734 2.60 -12.82 -10.61
N SER A 735 2.35 -13.91 -11.32
CA SER A 735 2.12 -15.22 -10.70
C SER A 735 3.35 -15.96 -10.27
N CYS A 736 4.46 -15.67 -10.92
CA CYS A 736 5.74 -16.24 -10.57
C CYS A 736 6.59 -15.21 -9.81
N HIS A 737 6.43 -13.92 -10.14
CA HIS A 737 7.23 -12.81 -9.65
C HIS A 737 6.40 -11.95 -8.68
N HIS A 738 6.26 -12.41 -7.44
CA HIS A 738 5.73 -11.67 -6.29
C HIS A 738 6.36 -12.23 -5.00
N PRO A 739 6.25 -11.59 -3.82
CA PRO A 739 6.93 -12.03 -2.60
C PRO A 739 6.64 -13.48 -2.17
N GLU A 740 5.44 -13.97 -2.48
CA GLU A 740 5.01 -15.35 -2.18
C GLU A 740 5.10 -16.28 -3.41
N GLY A 741 5.69 -15.81 -4.51
CA GLY A 741 5.75 -16.52 -5.78
C GLY A 741 6.65 -17.76 -5.74
N ASN A 742 6.40 -18.67 -6.67
CA ASN A 742 7.14 -19.94 -6.76
C ASN A 742 8.52 -19.83 -7.44
N VAL A 743 8.92 -18.63 -7.91
CA VAL A 743 10.21 -18.37 -8.54
C VAL A 743 11.03 -17.40 -7.68
N ARG A 744 12.30 -17.74 -7.41
CA ARG A 744 13.26 -16.82 -6.77
C ARG A 744 13.50 -15.62 -7.70
N SER A 745 12.89 -14.50 -7.36
CA SER A 745 12.93 -13.24 -8.11
C SER A 745 13.20 -12.10 -7.14
N ASN A 746 14.04 -11.15 -7.52
CA ASN A 746 14.31 -9.94 -6.74
C ASN A 746 13.27 -8.83 -7.01
N PHE A 747 12.16 -9.16 -7.69
CA PHE A 747 11.14 -8.18 -8.04
C PHE A 747 9.71 -8.73 -7.97
N ASP A 748 8.76 -7.82 -7.71
CA ASP A 748 7.31 -8.02 -7.66
C ASP A 748 6.65 -7.39 -8.90
N ALA A 749 6.02 -8.21 -9.74
CA ALA A 749 5.43 -7.77 -11.01
C ALA A 749 3.98 -7.28 -10.87
N ARG A 750 3.41 -7.29 -9.66
CA ARG A 750 2.05 -6.84 -9.38
C ARG A 750 1.91 -5.33 -9.63
N ILE A 751 0.96 -4.91 -10.49
CA ILE A 751 0.67 -3.48 -10.79
C ILE A 751 0.29 -2.62 -9.58
N GLN A 752 -0.13 -3.23 -8.47
CA GLN A 752 -0.41 -2.53 -7.23
C GLN A 752 0.87 -2.14 -6.47
N THR A 753 1.97 -2.86 -6.69
CA THR A 753 3.28 -2.57 -6.10
C THR A 753 3.94 -1.45 -6.88
N ASN A 754 4.20 -0.29 -6.27
CA ASN A 754 4.81 0.87 -6.93
C ASN A 754 6.11 0.47 -7.67
N VAL A 755 6.32 0.94 -8.91
CA VAL A 755 7.50 0.61 -9.73
C VAL A 755 8.83 0.81 -8.99
N TRP A 756 8.91 1.79 -8.08
CA TRP A 756 10.09 2.06 -7.25
C TRP A 756 10.30 1.02 -6.14
N GLY A 757 9.21 0.47 -5.59
CA GLY A 757 9.23 -0.59 -4.58
C GLY A 757 9.15 -2.01 -5.17
N GLN A 758 9.01 -2.15 -6.49
CA GLN A 758 8.90 -3.45 -7.14
C GLN A 758 10.23 -4.23 -7.14
N GLY A 759 11.38 -3.62 -6.83
CA GLY A 759 12.69 -4.24 -7.07
C GLY A 759 12.96 -4.46 -8.57
N LEU A 760 12.26 -3.74 -9.44
CA LEU A 760 12.34 -3.89 -10.90
C LEU A 760 13.49 -3.06 -11.49
N LEU A 761 13.74 -1.88 -10.92
CA LEU A 761 14.67 -0.89 -11.43
C LEU A 761 16.02 -1.01 -10.72
N TRP A 762 17.11 -0.96 -11.48
CA TRP A 762 18.52 -1.11 -11.04
C TRP A 762 18.88 -2.40 -10.30
N SER A 763 17.90 -3.24 -10.01
CA SER A 763 18.10 -4.49 -9.28
C SER A 763 18.77 -5.51 -10.18
N LYS A 764 19.78 -6.20 -9.65
CA LYS A 764 20.42 -7.32 -10.35
C LYS A 764 19.40 -8.44 -10.55
N ALA A 765 19.40 -9.05 -11.73
CA ALA A 765 18.59 -10.25 -11.94
C ALA A 765 19.14 -11.40 -11.10
N ALA A 766 18.23 -12.18 -10.48
CA ALA A 766 18.59 -13.40 -9.74
C ALA A 766 19.30 -14.45 -10.63
N THR A 767 19.17 -14.36 -11.96
CA THR A 767 19.92 -15.17 -12.92
C THR A 767 20.45 -14.27 -14.02
N PRO A 768 21.77 -14.03 -14.09
CA PRO A 768 22.38 -13.24 -15.15
C PRO A 768 22.24 -13.92 -16.52
N LEU A 769 22.16 -13.13 -17.57
CA LEU A 769 22.17 -13.62 -18.96
C LEU A 769 23.61 -13.60 -19.49
N TYR A 770 24.27 -14.77 -19.51
CA TYR A 770 25.62 -14.89 -20.05
C TYR A 770 25.62 -14.56 -21.57
N GLY A 771 26.49 -13.64 -21.98
CA GLY A 771 26.65 -13.23 -23.39
C GLY A 771 25.90 -11.95 -23.79
N PHE A 772 25.31 -11.23 -22.83
CA PHE A 772 24.66 -9.92 -23.03
C PHE A 772 25.26 -8.89 -22.06
N ASP A 773 25.35 -7.62 -22.47
CA ASP A 773 25.86 -6.50 -21.64
C ASP A 773 24.85 -6.00 -20.57
N ALA A 774 23.75 -6.73 -20.38
CA ALA A 774 22.67 -6.34 -19.46
C ALA A 774 22.90 -6.89 -18.05
N GLU A 775 23.01 -6.00 -17.05
CA GLU A 775 23.26 -6.38 -15.66
C GLU A 775 22.03 -6.20 -14.73
N ASN A 776 21.13 -5.27 -15.06
CA ASN A 776 19.99 -4.91 -14.23
C ASN A 776 18.67 -5.42 -14.84
N LEU A 777 17.68 -5.72 -14.02
CA LEU A 777 16.35 -6.17 -14.46
C LEU A 777 15.73 -5.16 -15.44
N ILE A 778 15.68 -3.89 -15.03
CA ILE A 778 15.52 -2.72 -15.90
C ILE A 778 16.57 -1.69 -15.50
N GLN A 779 17.31 -1.20 -16.49
CA GLN A 779 18.18 -0.03 -16.39
C GLN A 779 17.44 1.17 -17.03
N PRO A 780 16.93 2.13 -16.23
CA PRO A 780 16.29 3.33 -16.76
C PRO A 780 17.16 4.05 -17.79
N GLY A 781 16.57 4.37 -18.94
CA GLY A 781 17.22 5.04 -20.06
C GLY A 781 17.97 4.13 -21.03
N TYR A 782 18.21 2.86 -20.69
CA TYR A 782 19.05 1.96 -21.47
C TYR A 782 18.34 0.60 -21.69
N PRO A 783 17.42 0.50 -22.66
CA PRO A 783 16.73 -0.76 -22.95
C PRO A 783 17.70 -1.91 -23.25
N GLU A 784 18.78 -1.65 -23.98
CA GLU A 784 19.82 -2.64 -24.31
C GLU A 784 20.60 -3.15 -23.09
N LYS A 785 20.58 -2.43 -21.97
CA LYS A 785 21.19 -2.86 -20.69
C LYS A 785 20.18 -3.50 -19.73
N SER A 786 18.95 -3.72 -20.17
CA SER A 786 17.85 -4.21 -19.34
C SER A 786 17.57 -5.70 -19.59
N ILE A 787 17.71 -6.54 -18.57
CA ILE A 787 17.55 -7.99 -18.69
C ILE A 787 16.12 -8.38 -19.06
N LEU A 788 15.11 -7.69 -18.53
CA LEU A 788 13.71 -8.05 -18.76
C LEU A 788 13.31 -7.93 -20.23
N ILE A 789 13.73 -6.85 -20.90
CA ILE A 789 13.44 -6.65 -22.32
C ILE A 789 14.24 -7.63 -23.18
N GLU A 790 15.49 -7.92 -22.82
CA GLU A 790 16.29 -8.93 -23.50
C GLU A 790 15.66 -10.32 -23.42
N ARG A 791 15.06 -10.70 -22.28
CA ARG A 791 14.30 -11.95 -22.13
C ARG A 791 13.05 -11.99 -23.02
N LEU A 792 12.38 -10.87 -23.22
CA LEU A 792 11.19 -10.78 -24.09
C LEU A 792 11.53 -10.76 -25.58
N ARG A 793 12.74 -10.31 -25.94
CA ARG A 793 13.28 -10.33 -27.30
C ARG A 793 13.78 -11.72 -27.73
N GLN A 794 14.04 -12.64 -26.80
CA GLN A 794 14.56 -13.97 -27.15
C GLN A 794 13.59 -14.79 -28.05
N HIS A 795 14.16 -15.41 -29.09
CA HIS A 795 13.42 -16.18 -30.09
C HIS A 795 13.36 -17.69 -29.81
N SER A 796 14.30 -18.25 -29.04
CA SER A 796 14.32 -19.68 -28.67
C SER A 796 15.40 -19.94 -27.62
N SER A 797 15.08 -19.64 -26.37
CA SER A 797 16.04 -19.76 -25.26
C SER A 797 15.32 -20.27 -24.00
N PRO A 798 15.97 -21.10 -23.16
CA PRO A 798 15.44 -21.44 -21.83
C PRO A 798 15.24 -20.19 -20.94
N PHE A 799 15.77 -19.04 -21.36
CA PHE A 799 15.69 -17.77 -20.63
C PHE A 799 14.54 -16.85 -21.09
N LYS A 800 13.73 -17.26 -22.09
CA LYS A 800 12.56 -16.48 -22.55
C LYS A 800 11.47 -16.45 -21.47
N MET A 801 10.88 -15.28 -21.24
CA MET A 801 9.76 -15.08 -20.32
C MET A 801 8.65 -14.26 -20.98
N PRO A 802 7.35 -14.51 -20.67
CA PRO A 802 6.84 -15.65 -19.89
C PRO A 802 6.98 -17.00 -20.64
N SER A 803 7.01 -18.12 -19.92
CA SER A 803 6.98 -19.49 -20.48
C SER A 803 5.58 -20.08 -20.26
N PRO A 804 4.86 -20.57 -21.29
CA PRO A 804 5.15 -21.88 -21.87
C PRO A 804 4.72 -22.03 -23.36
N SER A 805 5.55 -21.58 -24.30
CA SER A 805 5.57 -22.10 -25.67
C SER A 805 6.85 -21.64 -26.38
N LEU A 806 7.65 -22.59 -26.91
CA LEU A 806 8.82 -22.25 -27.72
C LEU A 806 8.34 -21.50 -28.97
N TYR A 807 8.70 -20.22 -29.09
CA TYR A 807 8.23 -19.40 -30.19
C TYR A 807 9.19 -18.26 -30.57
N LYS A 808 9.31 -18.02 -31.87
CA LYS A 808 10.24 -17.08 -32.49
C LYS A 808 9.70 -15.66 -32.79
N GLN A 809 8.47 -15.26 -32.42
CA GLN A 809 8.08 -13.83 -32.54
C GLN A 809 8.27 -13.09 -31.22
N ILE A 810 8.46 -11.80 -31.38
CA ILE A 810 8.64 -10.82 -30.32
C ILE A 810 7.25 -10.40 -29.81
N SER A 811 7.11 -10.31 -28.49
CA SER A 811 5.87 -9.83 -27.86
C SER A 811 5.56 -8.39 -28.30
N PRO A 812 4.30 -8.03 -28.60
CA PRO A 812 3.93 -6.68 -29.00
C PRO A 812 4.15 -5.64 -27.89
N ILE A 813 4.43 -6.06 -26.64
CA ILE A 813 4.82 -5.14 -25.57
C ILE A 813 6.23 -4.57 -25.76
N VAL A 814 7.11 -5.25 -26.52
CA VAL A 814 8.54 -4.90 -26.58
C VAL A 814 8.79 -3.45 -27.00
N PRO A 815 8.17 -2.92 -28.08
CA PRO A 815 8.35 -1.51 -28.45
C PRO A 815 7.83 -0.52 -27.39
N ILE A 816 6.76 -0.88 -26.68
CA ILE A 816 6.15 -0.03 -25.65
C ILE A 816 7.03 -0.02 -24.40
N MET A 817 7.60 -1.17 -24.03
CA MET A 817 8.52 -1.26 -22.91
C MET A 817 9.88 -0.63 -23.22
N ASP A 818 10.37 -0.70 -24.45
CA ASP A 818 11.53 0.08 -24.89
C ASP A 818 11.31 1.58 -24.64
N GLU A 819 10.17 2.11 -25.08
CA GLU A 819 9.84 3.52 -24.87
C GLU A 819 9.65 3.86 -23.40
N TRP A 820 9.05 2.96 -22.61
CA TRP A 820 8.90 3.14 -21.17
C TRP A 820 10.25 3.21 -20.45
N ILE A 821 11.19 2.33 -20.80
CA ILE A 821 12.54 2.34 -20.22
C ILE A 821 13.25 3.65 -20.57
N LEU A 822 13.12 4.14 -21.80
CA LEU A 822 13.63 5.45 -22.20
C LEU A 822 12.95 6.59 -21.40
N GLU A 823 11.64 6.52 -21.18
CA GLU A 823 10.90 7.49 -20.36
C GLU A 823 11.37 7.50 -18.90
N LEU A 824 11.64 6.32 -18.32
CA LEU A 824 12.22 6.20 -16.98
C LEU A 824 13.59 6.88 -16.93
N GLY A 825 14.43 6.74 -17.96
CA GLY A 825 15.70 7.46 -18.06
C GLY A 825 15.52 8.98 -18.06
N ARG A 826 14.59 9.48 -18.89
CA ARG A 826 14.28 10.93 -18.98
C ARG A 826 13.78 11.50 -17.65
N LYS A 827 13.03 10.72 -16.86
CA LYS A 827 12.55 11.12 -15.53
C LYS A 827 13.66 11.08 -14.47
N HIS A 828 14.55 10.09 -14.51
CA HIS A 828 15.59 9.88 -13.49
C HIS A 828 16.87 10.65 -13.70
N LEU A 829 17.14 11.09 -14.92
CA LEU A 829 18.34 11.84 -15.25
C LEU A 829 18.05 13.34 -15.38
N SER A 830 16.85 13.81 -15.04
CA SER A 830 16.43 15.16 -15.36
C SER A 830 17.32 16.22 -14.71
N VAL A 831 17.81 17.19 -15.48
CA VAL A 831 18.56 18.34 -15.02
C VAL A 831 17.82 19.59 -15.46
N LYS A 832 17.40 20.42 -14.51
CA LYS A 832 16.71 21.69 -14.77
C LYS A 832 17.67 22.85 -14.52
N LEU A 833 17.76 23.75 -15.47
CA LEU A 833 18.56 24.97 -15.39
C LEU A 833 17.64 26.18 -15.29
N ASP A 834 17.83 26.99 -14.25
CA ASP A 834 17.39 28.38 -14.20
C ASP A 834 18.60 29.28 -14.37
N GLU A 835 18.66 29.97 -15.50
CA GLU A 835 19.77 30.85 -15.86
C GLU A 835 19.73 32.20 -15.16
N ASN A 836 18.61 32.60 -14.56
CA ASN A 836 18.45 33.94 -13.98
C ASN A 836 18.22 33.90 -12.47
N ALA A 837 18.65 32.82 -11.83
CA ALA A 837 18.51 32.63 -10.41
C ALA A 837 19.38 33.60 -9.60
N ILE A 838 18.90 33.89 -8.40
CA ILE A 838 19.61 34.63 -7.37
C ILE A 838 19.80 33.69 -6.18
N ASP A 839 21.04 33.57 -5.71
CA ASP A 839 21.35 32.87 -4.47
C ASP A 839 21.21 33.86 -3.30
N GLU A 840 20.01 33.87 -2.71
CA GLU A 840 19.70 34.75 -1.57
C GLU A 840 20.53 34.40 -0.34
N SER A 841 20.80 33.10 -0.13
CA SER A 841 21.56 32.60 1.01
C SER A 841 23.02 33.07 0.98
N ALA A 842 23.60 33.17 -0.21
CA ALA A 842 24.95 33.69 -0.41
C ALA A 842 25.02 35.21 -0.63
N GLY A 843 23.99 35.97 -0.24
CA GLY A 843 24.03 37.44 -0.30
C GLY A 843 23.49 38.05 -1.61
N ASN A 844 22.51 37.38 -2.22
CA ASN A 844 21.86 37.77 -3.48
C ASN A 844 22.78 37.72 -4.71
N LEU A 845 23.60 36.67 -4.81
CA LEU A 845 24.52 36.50 -5.94
C LEU A 845 23.78 36.03 -7.19
N ALA A 846 24.12 36.63 -8.34
CA ALA A 846 23.61 36.15 -9.62
C ALA A 846 24.26 34.81 -9.98
N CYS A 847 23.44 33.78 -10.17
CA CYS A 847 23.91 32.42 -10.36
C CYS A 847 23.11 31.69 -11.44
N PHE A 848 23.62 30.51 -11.82
CA PHE A 848 22.82 29.46 -12.42
C PHE A 848 22.32 28.56 -11.28
N LYS A 849 21.01 28.29 -11.23
CA LYS A 849 20.44 27.27 -10.35
C LYS A 849 20.19 26.01 -11.15
N ILE A 850 20.89 24.93 -10.78
CA ILE A 850 20.77 23.63 -11.41
C ILE A 850 20.07 22.68 -10.45
N THR A 851 18.89 22.18 -10.79
CA THR A 851 18.14 21.22 -9.98
C THR A 851 18.19 19.84 -10.61
N THR A 852 18.63 18.86 -9.82
CA THR A 852 18.72 17.45 -10.18
C THR A 852 17.90 16.62 -9.18
N PRO A 853 17.59 15.34 -9.45
CA PRO A 853 16.95 14.46 -8.49
C PRO A 853 17.71 14.28 -7.17
N THR A 854 19.02 14.49 -7.17
CA THR A 854 19.88 14.23 -6.01
C THR A 854 20.34 15.50 -5.26
N ALA A 855 20.35 16.64 -5.94
CA ALA A 855 20.87 17.90 -5.40
C ALA A 855 20.40 19.13 -6.18
N THR A 856 20.53 20.30 -5.55
CA THR A 856 20.44 21.60 -6.19
C THR A 856 21.75 22.36 -6.07
N TYR A 857 22.30 22.82 -7.19
CA TYR A 857 23.56 23.54 -7.27
C TYR A 857 23.32 25.00 -7.61
N TYR A 858 24.04 25.91 -6.95
CA TYR A 858 24.05 27.33 -7.26
C TYR A 858 25.45 27.71 -7.73
N LEU A 859 25.62 27.96 -9.03
CA LEU A 859 26.90 28.32 -9.65
C LEU A 859 26.94 29.83 -9.90
N GLU A 860 27.81 30.55 -9.20
CA GLU A 860 27.90 32.00 -9.28
C GLU A 860 28.61 32.47 -10.58
N LYS A 861 28.01 33.46 -11.26
CA LYS A 861 28.37 33.80 -12.65
C LYS A 861 29.68 34.57 -12.82
N SER A 862 30.07 35.39 -11.85
CA SER A 862 31.21 36.31 -11.95
C SER A 862 32.46 35.81 -11.23
N GLY A 863 32.34 34.83 -10.36
CA GLY A 863 33.42 34.18 -9.62
C GLY A 863 33.63 32.72 -10.03
N GLY A 864 32.64 32.07 -10.65
CA GLY A 864 32.84 30.78 -11.30
C GLY A 864 32.99 29.59 -10.35
N GLY A 865 32.55 29.75 -9.11
CA GLY A 865 32.45 28.70 -8.09
C GLY A 865 31.01 28.49 -7.63
N LEU A 866 30.72 27.32 -7.07
CA LEU A 866 29.46 27.02 -6.41
C LEU A 866 29.35 27.85 -5.12
N SER A 867 28.28 28.63 -5.00
CA SER A 867 27.90 29.37 -3.80
C SER A 867 27.12 28.52 -2.81
N SER A 868 26.30 27.59 -3.32
CA SER A 868 25.48 26.68 -2.50
C SER A 868 25.34 25.31 -3.17
N LEU A 869 25.26 24.26 -2.34
CA LEU A 869 25.06 22.87 -2.74
C LEU A 869 24.02 22.23 -1.81
N LEU A 870 22.76 22.25 -2.22
CA LEU A 870 21.67 21.75 -1.41
C LEU A 870 21.42 20.27 -1.70
N ASP A 871 21.27 19.48 -0.65
CA ASP A 871 20.75 18.12 -0.74
C ASP A 871 19.23 18.10 -0.97
N THR A 872 18.62 16.92 -1.08
CA THR A 872 17.16 16.79 -1.29
C THR A 872 16.33 17.16 -0.06
N SER A 873 16.95 17.26 1.11
CA SER A 873 16.32 17.72 2.35
C SER A 873 16.42 19.24 2.53
N GLY A 874 17.18 19.91 1.65
CA GLY A 874 17.38 21.36 1.67
C GLY A 874 18.59 21.82 2.48
N ASN A 875 19.42 20.91 2.99
CA ASN A 875 20.64 21.28 3.71
C ASN A 875 21.71 21.77 2.74
N ASP A 876 22.34 22.90 3.01
CA ASP A 876 23.40 23.46 2.17
C ASP A 876 24.79 22.99 2.62
N TRP A 877 25.39 22.08 1.85
CA TRP A 877 26.68 21.46 2.14
C TRP A 877 27.88 22.39 1.93
N LEU A 878 27.66 23.64 1.53
CA LEU A 878 28.68 24.70 1.51
C LEU A 878 28.48 25.69 2.66
N GLY A 879 27.25 26.12 2.93
CA GLY A 879 26.88 26.88 4.13
C GLY A 879 27.46 28.30 4.13
N PHE A 880 26.99 29.15 3.21
CA PHE A 880 27.57 30.48 2.98
C PHE A 880 27.01 31.57 3.92
N GLU A 881 27.86 32.23 4.72
CA GLU A 881 27.50 33.45 5.47
C GLU A 881 27.89 34.74 4.70
N PRO A 882 26.92 35.53 4.17
CA PRO A 882 27.21 36.65 3.28
C PRO A 882 27.74 37.92 3.97
N THR A 883 27.89 37.89 5.29
CA THR A 883 28.41 39.02 6.07
C THR A 883 29.89 39.25 5.74
N LYS A 884 30.23 40.45 5.27
CA LYS A 884 31.63 40.84 5.02
C LYS A 884 32.49 40.61 6.27
N GLY A 885 33.63 39.93 6.10
CA GLY A 885 34.52 39.53 7.18
C GLY A 885 34.11 38.25 7.91
N SER A 886 33.15 37.47 7.37
CA SER A 886 32.75 36.17 7.91
C SER A 886 33.85 35.10 7.81
N GLY A 887 34.86 35.29 6.96
CA GLY A 887 36.01 34.39 6.84
C GLY A 887 35.58 32.94 6.58
N ALA A 888 35.95 32.04 7.49
CA ALA A 888 35.63 30.61 7.40
C ALA A 888 34.13 30.30 7.38
N LYS A 889 33.28 31.22 7.86
CA LYS A 889 31.83 31.03 7.84
C LYS A 889 31.19 31.38 6.50
N GLY A 890 31.88 32.12 5.62
CA GLY A 890 31.29 32.55 4.35
C GLY A 890 32.31 32.85 3.25
N GLU A 891 33.14 33.87 3.42
CA GLU A 891 34.09 34.34 2.39
C GLU A 891 35.04 33.25 1.85
N TYR A 892 35.25 32.15 2.57
CA TYR A 892 36.08 31.03 2.11
C TYR A 892 35.28 29.85 1.55
N ARG A 893 33.94 29.82 1.66
CA ARG A 893 33.11 28.69 1.23
C ARG A 893 33.06 28.54 -0.28
N GLY A 894 32.96 27.30 -0.75
CA GLY A 894 32.59 27.03 -2.13
C GLY A 894 33.25 25.80 -2.75
N PHE A 895 32.86 25.53 -4.00
CA PHE A 895 33.51 24.52 -4.83
C PHE A 895 33.51 24.86 -6.35
N PRO A 896 34.63 24.68 -7.08
CA PRO A 896 35.95 24.56 -6.50
C PRO A 896 36.35 25.96 -6.01
N ASN A 897 37.04 26.02 -4.89
CA ASN A 897 37.98 27.12 -4.70
C ASN A 897 39.28 26.72 -5.40
N ALA A 898 39.60 27.37 -6.51
CA ALA A 898 40.76 27.03 -7.34
C ALA A 898 41.56 28.26 -7.75
N VAL A 899 42.82 28.05 -8.14
CA VAL A 899 43.76 29.08 -8.64
C VAL A 899 44.25 30.09 -7.58
N HIS A 900 43.38 30.63 -6.72
CA HIS A 900 43.65 31.60 -5.65
C HIS A 900 44.73 32.65 -5.99
N GLN A 901 44.29 33.76 -6.62
CA GLN A 901 45.09 34.95 -6.93
C GLN A 901 46.32 34.71 -7.81
N GLN A 902 46.27 33.72 -8.71
CA GLN A 902 47.35 33.45 -9.67
C GLN A 902 46.99 33.91 -11.08
N ALA A 903 47.93 34.59 -11.74
CA ALA A 903 47.73 35.19 -13.06
C ALA A 903 46.44 36.05 -13.15
N GLY A 904 46.14 36.77 -12.06
CA GLY A 904 45.00 37.68 -11.96
C GLY A 904 43.66 37.03 -11.61
N SER A 905 43.57 35.70 -11.43
CA SER A 905 42.27 35.01 -11.36
C SER A 905 42.05 34.21 -10.08
N TYR A 906 40.77 33.99 -9.77
CA TYR A 906 40.30 33.16 -8.67
C TYR A 906 38.93 32.55 -9.03
N PHE A 907 38.85 31.22 -9.18
CA PHE A 907 37.58 30.51 -9.32
C PHE A 907 37.02 30.23 -7.94
N HIS A 908 36.03 31.01 -7.52
CA HIS A 908 35.45 31.03 -6.18
C HIS A 908 34.19 31.89 -6.14
N ALA A 909 33.20 31.51 -5.33
CA ALA A 909 31.96 32.28 -5.17
C ALA A 909 32.24 33.66 -4.55
N MET A 910 31.60 34.73 -5.05
CA MET A 910 31.85 36.14 -4.69
C MET A 910 33.15 36.77 -5.20
N ASN A 911 34.12 35.99 -5.70
CA ASN A 911 35.40 36.45 -6.23
C ASN A 911 36.16 37.42 -5.30
N SER A 912 37.20 36.91 -4.61
CA SER A 912 37.97 37.70 -3.62
C SER A 912 38.93 38.75 -4.24
N GLY A 913 38.38 39.76 -4.91
CA GLY A 913 39.11 40.93 -5.41
C GLY A 913 40.06 40.62 -6.58
N THR A 914 39.75 39.61 -7.40
CA THR A 914 40.51 39.24 -8.60
C THR A 914 39.70 39.47 -9.88
N ASP A 915 40.31 39.20 -11.04
CA ASP A 915 39.63 39.30 -12.33
C ASP A 915 38.37 38.40 -12.33
N PRO A 916 37.20 38.91 -12.75
CA PRO A 916 35.99 38.13 -12.81
C PRO A 916 36.07 37.00 -13.83
N CYS A 917 35.13 36.07 -13.72
CA CYS A 917 34.90 35.01 -14.66
C CYS A 917 33.81 35.39 -15.65
N ILE A 918 33.93 34.83 -16.86
CA ILE A 918 32.90 34.78 -17.88
C ILE A 918 32.36 33.36 -17.88
N THR A 919 31.08 33.21 -17.54
CA THR A 919 30.38 31.92 -17.56
C THR A 919 29.40 31.82 -18.72
N GLU A 920 29.39 30.69 -19.42
CA GLU A 920 28.54 30.48 -20.60
C GLU A 920 27.99 29.06 -20.62
N VAL A 921 26.67 28.92 -20.75
CA VAL A 921 25.99 27.64 -20.95
C VAL A 921 26.37 27.09 -22.32
N LEU A 922 27.09 25.98 -22.33
CA LEU A 922 27.52 25.29 -23.55
C LEU A 922 26.43 24.34 -24.07
N GLU A 923 25.72 23.68 -23.15
CA GLU A 923 24.71 22.67 -23.46
C GLU A 923 23.63 22.62 -22.38
N ASN A 924 22.37 22.41 -22.80
CA ASN A 924 21.24 22.11 -21.92
C ASN A 924 20.29 21.15 -22.65
N ARG A 925 20.34 19.87 -22.29
CA ARG A 925 19.54 18.80 -22.92
C ARG A 925 18.41 18.26 -22.06
N GLY A 926 18.21 18.81 -20.87
CA GLY A 926 17.21 18.33 -19.90
C GLY A 926 17.63 17.08 -19.13
N ASP A 927 18.67 16.35 -19.54
CA ASP A 927 19.35 15.30 -18.77
C ASP A 927 20.82 15.63 -18.45
N HIS A 928 21.31 16.73 -19.01
CA HIS A 928 22.67 17.22 -18.92
C HIS A 928 22.69 18.74 -19.11
N VAL A 929 23.46 19.43 -18.27
CA VAL A 929 23.77 20.86 -18.42
C VAL A 929 25.28 21.04 -18.34
N SER A 930 25.87 21.72 -19.33
CA SER A 930 27.30 22.03 -19.36
C SER A 930 27.51 23.53 -19.35
N ILE A 931 28.37 24.03 -18.46
CA ILE A 931 28.65 25.46 -18.29
C ILE A 931 30.16 25.67 -18.27
N SER A 932 30.66 26.51 -19.18
CA SER A 932 32.06 26.94 -19.17
C SER A 932 32.28 28.08 -18.19
N VAL A 933 33.47 28.12 -17.59
CA VAL A 933 33.95 29.19 -16.72
C VAL A 933 35.33 29.61 -17.22
N ARG A 934 35.50 30.86 -17.63
CA ARG A 934 36.80 31.38 -18.11
C ARG A 934 37.17 32.62 -17.34
N SER A 935 38.41 32.77 -16.93
CA SER A 935 38.86 34.05 -16.37
C SER A 935 38.79 35.15 -17.43
N GLU A 936 38.48 36.39 -17.05
CA GLU A 936 38.47 37.53 -17.97
C GLU A 936 39.85 37.76 -18.62
N SER A 937 40.93 37.44 -17.90
CA SER A 937 42.30 37.43 -18.42
C SER A 937 42.55 36.39 -19.53
N GLY A 938 41.68 35.39 -19.67
CA GLY A 938 41.80 34.30 -20.64
C GLY A 938 42.89 33.27 -20.32
N HIS A 939 43.55 33.39 -19.16
CA HIS A 939 44.63 32.50 -18.73
C HIS A 939 44.15 31.18 -18.12
N TRP A 940 42.96 31.17 -17.52
CA TRP A 940 42.37 30.01 -16.86
C TRP A 940 41.00 29.69 -17.44
N ALA A 941 40.70 28.40 -17.60
CA ALA A 941 39.38 27.94 -18.01
C ALA A 941 39.01 26.62 -17.33
N GLY A 942 37.74 26.49 -16.94
CA GLY A 942 37.13 25.29 -16.44
C GLY A 942 35.77 25.02 -17.10
N ARG A 943 35.22 23.84 -16.83
CA ARG A 943 33.88 23.44 -17.28
C ARG A 943 33.18 22.66 -16.18
N TYR A 944 31.93 23.00 -15.92
CA TYR A 944 31.02 22.19 -15.13
C TYR A 944 30.12 21.35 -16.04
N ASP A 945 29.93 20.09 -15.68
CA ASP A 945 28.91 19.22 -16.27
C ASP A 945 27.99 18.71 -15.15
N PHE A 946 26.69 18.92 -15.29
CA PHE A 946 25.67 18.50 -14.33
C PHE A 946 24.83 17.37 -14.94
N TYR A 947 24.70 16.27 -14.19
CA TYR A 947 23.88 15.11 -14.50
C TYR A 947 22.84 14.93 -13.39
N GLY A 948 21.85 14.04 -13.58
CA GLY A 948 20.81 13.79 -12.57
C GLY A 948 21.33 13.33 -11.19
N ASP A 949 22.55 12.77 -11.14
CA ASP A 949 23.12 12.07 -9.98
C ASP A 949 24.50 12.61 -9.53
N ARG A 950 25.05 13.61 -10.22
CA ARG A 950 26.39 14.18 -9.93
C ARG A 950 26.63 15.51 -10.63
N SER A 951 27.66 16.22 -10.19
CA SER A 951 28.29 17.31 -10.92
C SER A 951 29.78 17.02 -11.10
N THR A 952 30.35 17.42 -12.23
CA THR A 952 31.80 17.40 -12.44
C THR A 952 32.32 18.82 -12.68
N PHE A 953 33.56 19.06 -12.25
CA PHE A 953 34.35 20.22 -12.63
C PHE A 953 35.64 19.73 -13.32
N THR A 954 35.87 20.20 -14.54
CA THR A 954 37.11 19.94 -15.27
C THR A 954 37.90 21.23 -15.40
N MET A 955 39.13 21.27 -14.86
CA MET A 955 40.07 22.33 -15.21
C MET A 955 40.58 22.06 -16.63
N THR A 956 40.32 22.96 -17.57
CA THR A 956 40.58 22.76 -19.02
C THR A 956 41.76 23.57 -19.55
N GLN A 957 42.11 24.67 -18.88
CA GLN A 957 43.22 25.52 -19.29
C GLN A 957 43.92 26.15 -18.08
N MET A 958 45.25 26.18 -18.11
CA MET A 958 46.12 26.86 -17.16
C MET A 958 47.36 27.45 -17.86
N PRO A 959 48.05 28.44 -17.26
CA PRO A 959 49.36 28.91 -17.73
C PRO A 959 50.47 27.86 -17.55
N GLU A 960 51.43 27.81 -18.47
CA GLU A 960 52.50 26.78 -18.51
C GLU A 960 53.40 26.72 -17.27
N ASP A 961 53.58 27.82 -16.53
CA ASP A 961 54.49 27.94 -15.39
C ASP A 961 53.78 27.97 -14.03
N LYS A 962 52.50 27.59 -13.99
CA LYS A 962 51.67 27.63 -12.78
C LYS A 962 51.26 26.23 -12.32
N ALA A 963 50.74 26.18 -11.11
CA ALA A 963 50.13 25.00 -10.52
C ALA A 963 48.84 25.44 -9.83
N TYR A 964 47.87 24.55 -9.66
CA TYR A 964 46.61 24.84 -9.01
C TYR A 964 46.28 23.78 -7.93
N TRP A 965 45.17 24.00 -7.25
CA TRP A 965 44.51 23.05 -6.38
C TRP A 965 43.02 23.08 -6.71
N ILE A 966 42.28 22.10 -6.21
CA ILE A 966 40.82 22.12 -6.16
C ILE A 966 40.41 21.93 -4.71
N LEU A 967 39.71 22.91 -4.13
CA LEU A 967 39.20 22.78 -2.77
C LEU A 967 37.69 22.63 -2.73
N TYR A 968 37.28 21.81 -1.77
CA TYR A 968 35.97 21.87 -1.16
C TYR A 968 36.10 22.53 0.21
N GLU A 969 35.32 23.59 0.42
CA GLU A 969 35.23 24.34 1.67
C GLU A 969 33.76 24.46 2.06
N GLY A 970 33.34 23.66 3.04
CA GLY A 970 31.92 23.42 3.27
C GLY A 970 31.58 22.90 4.68
N THR A 971 30.28 22.68 4.86
CA THR A 971 29.67 22.18 6.10
C THR A 971 28.92 20.90 5.76
N PRO A 972 29.53 19.72 5.95
CA PRO A 972 28.80 18.46 5.82
C PRO A 972 27.45 18.52 6.55
N GLY A 973 26.39 17.97 5.97
CA GLY A 973 25.06 17.99 6.59
C GLY A 973 24.32 19.34 6.67
N GLY A 974 24.95 20.46 6.30
CA GLY A 974 24.32 21.80 6.34
C GLY A 974 24.83 22.72 7.44
N SER A 975 25.51 22.17 8.45
CA SER A 975 26.13 22.91 9.54
C SER A 975 27.41 22.20 9.96
N PHE A 976 28.45 22.96 10.32
CA PHE A 976 29.69 22.33 10.79
C PHE A 976 29.47 21.73 12.17
N ASP A 977 29.73 20.43 12.30
CA ASP A 977 29.84 19.72 13.56
C ASP A 977 31.23 19.12 13.74
N LEU A 978 31.70 18.99 14.99
CA LEU A 978 32.94 18.27 15.29
C LEU A 978 32.79 16.75 15.14
N ASP A 979 31.56 16.24 15.25
CA ASP A 979 31.20 14.84 15.04
C ASP A 979 31.01 14.49 13.56
N ASP A 980 31.06 15.49 12.66
CA ASP A 980 31.24 15.26 11.23
C ASP A 980 32.45 14.36 10.99
N TRP A 981 32.38 13.58 9.93
CA TRP A 981 33.39 12.59 9.61
C TRP A 981 33.88 12.68 8.15
N TRP A 982 35.09 12.20 7.93
CA TRP A 982 35.66 12.00 6.59
C TRP A 982 36.28 10.61 6.46
N MET A 983 36.34 10.09 5.25
CA MET A 983 37.03 8.84 4.94
C MET A 983 37.58 8.87 3.51
N THR A 984 38.51 7.98 3.20
CA THR A 984 39.11 7.89 1.86
C THR A 984 39.06 6.46 1.33
N SER A 985 39.50 6.28 0.10
CA SER A 985 39.69 4.97 -0.53
C SER A 985 40.44 3.95 0.34
N SER A 986 41.53 4.37 0.99
CA SER A 986 42.36 3.52 1.83
C SER A 986 41.97 3.57 3.32
N GLN A 987 41.41 4.68 3.79
CA GLN A 987 40.96 4.85 5.17
C GLN A 987 39.49 4.45 5.32
N LYS A 988 39.24 3.17 5.61
CA LYS A 988 37.87 2.60 5.62
C LYS A 988 36.99 3.08 6.77
N GLU A 989 37.60 3.33 7.92
CA GLU A 989 36.87 3.79 9.10
C GLU A 989 36.71 5.31 9.05
N PRO A 990 35.50 5.85 9.33
CA PRO A 990 35.29 7.29 9.44
C PRO A 990 36.28 7.92 10.43
N GLN A 991 36.90 9.03 10.00
CA GLN A 991 37.79 9.84 10.81
C GLN A 991 37.06 11.10 11.27
N PRO A 992 37.22 11.54 12.53
CA PRO A 992 36.57 12.76 13.01
C PRO A 992 37.17 14.01 12.33
N MET A 993 36.43 15.12 12.30
CA MET A 993 36.93 16.41 11.75
C MET A 993 38.22 16.91 12.39
N THR A 994 38.48 16.52 13.64
CA THR A 994 39.70 16.87 14.38
C THR A 994 40.95 16.14 13.86
N ALA A 995 40.78 15.03 13.15
CA ALA A 995 41.86 14.30 12.49
C ALA A 995 42.12 14.90 11.11
N GLY A 996 43.30 15.46 10.90
CA GLY A 996 43.72 15.98 9.59
C GLY A 996 44.37 14.90 8.72
N HIS A 997 44.29 15.07 7.40
CA HIS A 997 45.08 14.31 6.42
C HIS A 997 46.17 15.19 5.82
N LYS A 998 47.36 14.60 5.61
CA LYS A 998 48.46 15.24 4.88
C LYS A 998 49.20 14.19 4.06
N GLY A 999 49.21 14.38 2.74
CA GLY A 999 49.89 13.50 1.80
C GLY A 999 48.92 13.01 0.73
N ASP A 1000 49.44 12.28 -0.24
CA ASP A 1000 48.67 11.72 -1.34
C ASP A 1000 47.60 10.71 -0.87
N ILE A 1001 46.38 10.79 -1.44
CA ILE A 1001 45.31 9.80 -1.23
C ILE A 1001 45.48 8.67 -2.25
N SER A 1002 45.46 7.42 -1.76
CA SER A 1002 45.69 6.25 -2.62
C SER A 1002 44.63 6.08 -3.71
N ASN A 1003 45.05 5.62 -4.90
CA ASN A 1003 44.17 5.17 -5.98
C ASN A 1003 43.16 4.08 -5.53
N PRO A 1004 41.85 4.18 -5.84
CA PRO A 1004 41.19 5.31 -6.50
C PRO A 1004 41.15 6.55 -5.62
N GLU A 1005 41.54 7.70 -6.16
CA GLU A 1005 41.75 8.92 -5.40
C GLU A 1005 40.41 9.62 -5.10
N TRP A 1006 39.83 9.31 -3.94
CA TRP A 1006 38.59 9.91 -3.47
C TRP A 1006 38.55 10.11 -1.96
N ILE A 1007 37.76 11.10 -1.55
CA ILE A 1007 37.41 11.38 -0.16
C ILE A 1007 35.89 11.57 -0.05
N ALA A 1008 35.31 11.12 1.04
CA ALA A 1008 33.92 11.38 1.37
C ALA A 1008 33.81 12.11 2.70
N PHE A 1009 32.82 12.99 2.80
CA PHE A 1009 32.44 13.69 4.03
C PHE A 1009 31.01 13.34 4.38
N GLY A 1010 30.69 13.30 5.66
CA GLY A 1010 29.32 13.16 6.09
C GLY A 1010 29.12 13.72 7.48
N ASP A 1011 27.85 13.96 7.76
CA ASP A 1011 27.34 14.32 9.06
C ASP A 1011 26.79 13.02 9.70
N PRO A 1012 27.05 12.76 11.00
CA PRO A 1012 26.59 11.55 11.67
C PRO A 1012 25.07 11.41 11.74
N ASP A 1013 24.30 12.50 11.59
CA ASP A 1013 22.84 12.56 11.70
C ASP A 1013 22.14 12.56 10.33
N VAL A 1014 22.88 12.74 9.23
CA VAL A 1014 22.34 12.68 7.86
C VAL A 1014 22.78 11.39 7.18
N ASP A 1015 21.87 10.46 6.80
CA ASP A 1015 22.22 9.18 6.11
C ASP A 1015 22.62 9.37 4.63
N ARG A 1016 23.53 10.31 4.42
CA ARG A 1016 24.07 10.72 3.13
C ARG A 1016 25.51 11.20 3.32
N SER A 1017 26.33 10.94 2.33
CA SER A 1017 27.71 11.40 2.26
C SER A 1017 27.93 12.20 0.98
N LEU A 1018 28.75 13.24 1.05
CA LEU A 1018 29.25 13.94 -0.12
C LEU A 1018 30.59 13.31 -0.54
N LEU A 1019 30.60 12.68 -1.70
CA LEU A 1019 31.78 12.02 -2.28
C LEU A 1019 32.45 12.96 -3.29
N LEU A 1020 33.76 13.16 -3.11
CA LEU A 1020 34.65 13.86 -4.03
C LEU A 1020 35.65 12.88 -4.65
N VAL A 1021 35.71 12.86 -5.98
CA VAL A 1021 36.56 11.92 -6.75
C VAL A 1021 37.47 12.69 -7.70
N SER A 1022 38.78 12.42 -7.67
CA SER A 1022 39.72 12.79 -8.73
C SER A 1022 39.70 11.70 -9.80
N HIS A 1023 39.57 12.11 -11.07
CA HIS A 1023 39.59 11.17 -12.21
C HIS A 1023 41.01 10.91 -12.74
N THR A 1024 42.01 11.57 -12.17
CA THR A 1024 43.40 11.44 -12.57
C THR A 1024 44.20 11.09 -11.34
N ASP A 1025 44.72 9.87 -11.30
CA ASP A 1025 45.67 9.43 -10.28
C ASP A 1025 46.98 10.22 -10.45
N ASP A 1026 47.40 10.92 -9.39
CA ASP A 1026 48.68 11.61 -9.34
C ASP A 1026 49.36 11.48 -7.96
N ASP A 1027 50.63 11.89 -7.84
CA ASP A 1027 51.39 11.75 -6.58
C ASP A 1027 51.40 13.07 -5.76
N SER A 1028 50.48 13.99 -6.03
CA SER A 1028 50.43 15.29 -5.35
C SER A 1028 49.94 15.15 -3.92
N PRO A 1029 50.39 16.02 -3.00
CA PRO A 1029 49.87 15.97 -1.64
C PRO A 1029 48.42 16.45 -1.60
N ASP A 1030 47.57 15.75 -0.86
CA ASP A 1030 46.23 16.20 -0.49
C ASP A 1030 46.19 16.59 0.99
N THR A 1031 45.35 17.57 1.30
CA THR A 1031 45.22 18.05 2.67
C THR A 1031 43.76 18.14 3.08
N PHE A 1032 43.47 17.51 4.22
CA PHE A 1032 42.20 17.64 4.93
C PHE A 1032 42.42 18.28 6.31
N TYR A 1033 41.59 19.26 6.68
CA TYR A 1033 41.58 19.88 8.01
C TYR A 1033 40.30 20.68 8.25
N GLN A 1034 39.97 20.94 9.52
CA GLN A 1034 38.97 21.95 9.89
C GLN A 1034 39.59 23.33 10.08
N MET A 1035 38.82 24.38 9.80
CA MET A 1035 39.21 25.77 10.06
C MET A 1035 38.22 26.47 10.99
N GLN A 1036 38.76 27.04 12.06
CA GLN A 1036 38.04 27.91 13.02
C GLN A 1036 36.78 27.26 13.64
N GLU A 1037 36.75 25.92 13.73
CA GLU A 1037 35.56 25.17 14.20
C GLU A 1037 34.28 25.64 13.50
N SER A 1038 34.42 26.00 12.23
CA SER A 1038 33.34 26.57 11.43
C SER A 1038 33.24 25.89 10.08
N MET A 1039 34.32 25.32 9.53
CA MET A 1039 34.30 24.67 8.23
C MET A 1039 35.25 23.51 8.09
N THR A 1040 34.91 22.63 7.16
CA THR A 1040 35.78 21.59 6.64
C THR A 1040 36.49 22.09 5.39
N VAL A 1041 37.79 21.80 5.28
CA VAL A 1041 38.62 22.13 4.12
C VAL A 1041 39.30 20.87 3.63
N PHE A 1042 38.98 20.51 2.38
CA PHE A 1042 39.71 19.48 1.66
C PHE A 1042 40.27 20.06 0.37
N GLY A 1043 41.49 19.66 0.01
CA GLY A 1043 42.11 20.10 -1.24
C GLY A 1043 42.92 19.02 -1.93
N PHE A 1044 42.58 18.77 -3.20
CA PHE A 1044 43.42 18.00 -4.11
C PHE A 1044 44.65 18.80 -4.53
N GLY A 1045 45.83 18.18 -4.46
CA GLY A 1045 47.10 18.80 -4.83
C GLY A 1045 47.44 20.07 -4.02
N ARG A 1046 47.19 20.01 -2.71
CA ARG A 1046 47.44 21.08 -1.75
C ARG A 1046 48.31 20.61 -0.58
N GLN A 1047 49.28 21.47 -0.21
CA GLN A 1047 49.96 21.42 1.09
C GLN A 1047 50.15 22.83 1.64
N GLY A 1048 49.45 23.17 2.72
CA GLY A 1048 49.44 24.54 3.25
C GLY A 1048 48.83 25.53 2.25
N LEU A 1049 49.60 26.52 1.79
CA LEU A 1049 49.21 27.47 0.73
C LEU A 1049 49.92 27.19 -0.61
N GLU A 1050 50.65 26.08 -0.71
CA GLU A 1050 51.29 25.64 -1.95
C GLU A 1050 50.35 24.76 -2.79
N LYS A 1051 50.53 24.85 -4.13
CA LYS A 1051 49.70 24.22 -5.17
C LYS A 1051 50.54 23.21 -5.95
N PHE A 1052 49.99 22.04 -6.25
CA PHE A 1052 50.76 20.92 -6.82
C PHE A 1052 50.20 20.35 -8.13
N LEU A 1053 48.92 20.59 -8.47
CA LEU A 1053 48.34 20.15 -9.74
C LEU A 1053 48.93 20.96 -10.90
N LYS A 1054 49.53 20.29 -11.89
CA LYS A 1054 50.31 20.93 -12.98
C LYS A 1054 49.84 20.54 -14.38
N THR A 1055 48.80 19.73 -14.50
CA THR A 1055 48.30 19.24 -15.78
C THR A 1055 46.84 19.60 -15.97
N VAL A 1056 46.46 19.74 -17.24
CA VAL A 1056 45.08 19.89 -17.69
C VAL A 1056 44.90 19.06 -18.98
N PRO A 1057 43.71 18.50 -19.25
CA PRO A 1057 42.54 18.56 -18.39
C PRO A 1057 42.65 17.62 -17.17
N GLN A 1058 42.13 18.05 -16.02
CA GLN A 1058 41.84 17.18 -14.88
C GLN A 1058 40.38 17.36 -14.45
N THR A 1059 39.71 16.26 -14.12
CA THR A 1059 38.29 16.22 -13.80
C THR A 1059 38.06 15.76 -12.37
N PHE A 1060 37.13 16.43 -11.69
CA PHE A 1060 36.73 16.16 -10.32
C PHE A 1060 35.22 16.01 -10.26
N THR A 1061 34.71 15.00 -9.56
CA THR A 1061 33.26 14.77 -9.41
C THR A 1061 32.82 15.05 -7.97
N LEU A 1062 31.66 15.70 -7.82
CA LEU A 1062 30.84 15.67 -6.61
C LEU A 1062 29.62 14.79 -6.86
N SER A 1063 29.36 13.86 -5.95
CA SER A 1063 28.14 13.04 -5.97
C SER A 1063 27.69 12.78 -4.54
N PHE A 1064 26.38 12.81 -4.30
CA PHE A 1064 25.83 12.33 -3.04
C PHE A 1064 25.67 10.82 -3.09
N VAL A 1065 25.92 10.18 -1.95
CA VAL A 1065 25.72 8.75 -1.73
C VAL A 1065 24.79 8.60 -0.53
N GLU A 1066 23.64 7.95 -0.69
CA GLU A 1066 22.69 7.66 0.40
C GLU A 1066 23.20 6.51 1.29
N SER A 1067 24.40 6.68 1.83
CA SER A 1067 25.03 5.77 2.76
C SER A 1067 26.28 6.39 3.37
N LYS A 1068 26.56 6.02 4.62
CA LYS A 1068 27.82 6.30 5.34
C LYS A 1068 28.83 5.15 5.23
N LYS A 1069 28.44 4.03 4.61
CA LYS A 1069 29.25 2.82 4.57
C LYS A 1069 30.33 2.94 3.50
N HIS A 1070 31.58 2.70 3.89
CA HIS A 1070 32.75 2.72 2.99
C HIS A 1070 32.54 1.86 1.74
N GLU A 1071 31.93 0.68 1.87
CA GLU A 1071 31.66 -0.23 0.74
C GLU A 1071 30.77 0.43 -0.32
N LYS A 1072 29.70 1.12 0.10
CA LYS A 1072 28.77 1.79 -0.81
C LYS A 1072 29.37 3.04 -1.45
N ILE A 1073 30.16 3.78 -0.69
CA ILE A 1073 30.90 4.94 -1.18
C ILE A 1073 31.97 4.50 -2.19
N SER A 1074 32.68 3.40 -1.91
CA SER A 1074 33.68 2.81 -2.81
C SER A 1074 33.06 2.31 -4.12
N GLU A 1075 31.95 1.55 -4.02
CA GLU A 1075 31.19 1.09 -5.20
C GLU A 1075 30.81 2.28 -6.09
N ARG A 1076 30.32 3.36 -5.47
CA ARG A 1076 29.96 4.57 -6.20
C ARG A 1076 31.16 5.28 -6.81
N ALA A 1077 32.28 5.41 -6.11
CA ALA A 1077 33.49 6.01 -6.64
C ALA A 1077 33.99 5.23 -7.87
N GLU A 1078 34.00 3.90 -7.82
CA GLU A 1078 34.36 3.05 -8.96
C GLU A 1078 33.41 3.19 -10.15
N GLU A 1079 32.10 3.39 -9.92
CA GLU A 1079 31.13 3.70 -10.97
C GLU A 1079 31.43 5.03 -11.65
N LEU A 1080 31.79 6.06 -10.87
CA LEU A 1080 32.06 7.40 -11.38
C LEU A 1080 33.36 7.48 -12.20
N LEU A 1081 34.31 6.59 -11.94
CA LEU A 1081 35.59 6.49 -12.66
C LEU A 1081 35.50 5.70 -13.98
N LYS A 1082 34.40 4.99 -14.23
CA LYS A 1082 34.13 4.22 -15.46
C LYS A 1082 33.38 5.07 -16.48
#